data_AF-A0A9D4TIC7-F1
#
_entry.id   AF-A0A9D4TIC7-F1
#
_cell.length_a   1.000
_cell.length_b   1.000
_cell.length_c   1.000
_cell.angle_alpha   90.00
_cell.angle_beta   90.00
_cell.angle_gamma   90.00
#
_symmetry.space_group_name_H-M   'P 1'
#
loop_
_entity.id
_entity.type
_entity.pdbx_description
1 polymer ?
#
loop_
_entity_poly.entity_id
_entity_poly.type
_entity_poly.pdbx_seq_one_letter_code
_entity_poly.pdbx_strand_id
1 'polypeptide(L)'
;MFLCARFNIKRDKLLRDPTARAASLAQHFRFGRRQRFRHFTLMLGLVSLWWAAAALILAVLAWQRTARRFKEQRQLDVKVERREVERQAADKIADGLLRYLEVDAAVAAASPALRHVKLLSLGSYLASLHVKGTVSWERLLVTAADRHGLSAVLPLAMFLPGRFKADSCAYGLLSSFPSLAASRLASTTLSTLDIAAFNQTVHLFVAEQRRLKAVAAAADSIPPAPDGMPSAAELVAVAELAATPPLEILCRGENEPAEGCILAGATSPLLLTRERVLQLAGIPAAQAGDDTLPRVPDPRPISPLLPELYFGNHGLHMTHSLAGAATCRLMASVANRLAANALPSLHAAAPGLLPDSFSRPPPQQSPQQPQPPQQQQRQQQPFSVCLEEGGPLLTSVEDLAVALVDSGHTVQLRLASNLTSFGIGLCVRSGGGGTDGGDSWQQVPLAYPLRCSGLYAVDEATGSPLDPTTIMSHASLVMRVRGPALSFDLEWCLNVSYFTGWLPFTDSCGAREWASGPDFQTLHPLLPGSSSSSGSSSSIPAPGGPCAVVESQAELRRLLRLSTASSCVLNSVAQGSRLLFGGYANLGVCLDSVAALQQAMLGRCTLFPLMLGGEAKAALLLGFRQAASGAAWQYSAEAKELQAALLALPCDAQQEPCTAADAARRALACLPETTVFAAVAECRQTLQAALDTAQQLVSAPI
;
A
#
# COMPACT_ATOMS: atom_id res chain seq x y z
N MET A 1 -48.90 32.10 9.85
CA MET A 1 -49.67 30.87 9.56
C MET A 1 -48.68 29.91 8.90
N PHE A 2 -47.93 29.07 9.60
CA PHE A 2 -48.34 27.86 10.33
C PHE A 2 -47.29 27.62 11.44
N LEU A 3 -47.26 28.54 12.42
CA LEU A 3 -46.35 28.54 13.56
C LEU A 3 -47.08 29.27 14.72
N CYS A 4 -48.20 28.70 15.16
CA CYS A 4 -49.05 29.25 16.23
C CYS A 4 -49.68 28.17 17.13
N ALA A 5 -49.11 26.98 17.27
CA ALA A 5 -49.73 25.94 18.08
C ALA A 5 -48.72 25.06 18.84
N ARG A 6 -47.98 25.62 19.81
CA ARG A 6 -47.40 24.83 20.93
C ARG A 6 -46.78 25.63 22.10
N PHE A 7 -47.31 26.80 22.44
CA PHE A 7 -46.93 27.47 23.70
C PHE A 7 -48.17 27.98 24.42
N ASN A 8 -48.89 27.05 25.06
CA ASN A 8 -49.89 27.39 26.06
C ASN A 8 -49.97 26.25 27.07
N ILE A 9 -49.26 26.41 28.19
CA ILE A 9 -49.49 25.86 29.54
C ILE A 9 -48.21 26.21 30.33
N LYS A 10 -48.37 26.86 31.49
CA LYS A 10 -47.35 27.43 32.42
C LYS A 10 -47.07 28.94 32.31
N ARG A 11 -48.11 29.76 32.12
CA ARG A 11 -48.04 31.21 32.32
C ARG A 11 -48.89 31.70 33.51
N ASP A 12 -48.83 31.00 34.65
CA ASP A 12 -49.59 31.40 35.85
C ASP A 12 -48.86 31.29 37.21
N LYS A 13 -47.52 31.19 37.23
CA LYS A 13 -46.76 31.17 38.51
C LYS A 13 -45.53 32.08 38.59
N LEU A 14 -45.38 33.07 37.72
CA LEU A 14 -44.18 33.94 37.66
C LEU A 14 -44.46 35.45 37.81
N LEU A 15 -45.51 35.81 38.54
CA LEU A 15 -45.77 37.20 38.94
C LEU A 15 -45.75 37.32 40.46
N ARG A 16 -44.56 37.34 41.07
CA ARG A 16 -44.36 37.88 42.45
C ARG A 16 -42.91 38.10 42.92
N ASP A 17 -41.89 38.06 42.05
CA ASP A 17 -40.52 38.42 42.45
C ASP A 17 -39.77 39.22 41.36
N PRO A 18 -39.48 40.51 41.58
CA PRO A 18 -38.76 41.36 40.63
C PRO A 18 -37.25 41.02 40.52
N THR A 19 -36.65 40.34 41.51
CA THR A 19 -35.22 39.98 41.46
C THR A 19 -34.94 38.79 40.54
N ALA A 20 -35.88 37.85 40.44
CA ALA A 20 -35.81 36.71 39.51
C ALA A 20 -35.87 37.14 38.03
N ARG A 21 -36.51 38.28 37.71
CA ARG A 21 -36.60 38.81 36.34
C ARG A 21 -35.25 39.27 35.80
N ALA A 22 -34.43 39.94 36.62
CA ALA A 22 -33.13 40.44 36.20
C ALA A 22 -32.13 39.29 35.94
N ALA A 23 -32.12 38.27 36.80
CA ALA A 23 -31.28 37.08 36.61
C ALA A 23 -31.69 36.25 35.38
N SER A 24 -33.01 36.06 35.16
CA SER A 24 -33.52 35.34 33.98
C SER A 24 -33.23 36.09 32.66
N LEU A 25 -33.31 37.42 32.66
CA LEU A 25 -32.98 38.23 31.47
C LEU A 25 -31.47 38.21 31.17
N ALA A 26 -30.62 38.26 32.18
CA ALA A 26 -29.16 38.15 31.99
C ALA A 26 -28.74 36.75 31.51
N GLN A 27 -29.39 35.68 32.00
CA GLN A 27 -29.19 34.32 31.50
C GLN A 27 -29.70 34.15 30.07
N HIS A 28 -30.89 34.68 29.73
CA HIS A 28 -31.42 34.63 28.35
C HIS A 28 -30.54 35.41 27.36
N PHE A 29 -29.96 36.55 27.76
CA PHE A 29 -29.05 37.30 26.89
C PHE A 29 -27.71 36.59 26.68
N ARG A 30 -27.15 35.93 27.71
CA ARG A 30 -25.92 35.13 27.57
C ARG A 30 -26.15 33.85 26.77
N PHE A 31 -27.30 33.20 26.93
CA PHE A 31 -27.66 32.00 26.16
C PHE A 31 -27.95 32.36 24.69
N GLY A 32 -28.66 33.46 24.43
CA GLY A 32 -28.95 33.95 23.09
C GLY A 32 -27.69 34.37 22.31
N ARG A 33 -26.71 35.02 22.97
CA ARG A 33 -25.43 35.35 22.31
C ARG A 33 -24.59 34.10 22.02
N ARG A 34 -24.52 33.12 22.93
CA ARG A 34 -23.80 31.85 22.69
C ARG A 34 -24.45 31.00 21.60
N GLN A 35 -25.78 30.95 21.54
CA GLN A 35 -26.48 30.28 20.44
C GLN A 35 -26.26 30.98 19.11
N ARG A 36 -26.42 32.31 19.03
CA ARG A 36 -26.18 33.05 17.79
C ARG A 36 -24.73 32.93 17.32
N PHE A 37 -23.76 32.93 18.23
CA PHE A 37 -22.35 32.72 17.89
C PHE A 37 -22.11 31.30 17.36
N ARG A 38 -22.64 30.26 18.02
CA ARG A 38 -22.55 28.86 17.53
C ARG A 38 -23.21 28.67 16.17
N HIS A 39 -24.38 29.25 15.94
CA HIS A 39 -25.05 29.22 14.64
C HIS A 39 -24.25 29.94 13.57
N PHE A 40 -23.59 31.05 13.91
CA PHE A 40 -22.72 31.79 13.00
C PHE A 40 -21.45 31.01 12.66
N THR A 41 -20.80 30.36 13.63
CA THR A 41 -19.61 29.52 13.37
C THR A 41 -19.96 28.27 12.56
N LEU A 42 -21.12 27.65 12.81
CA LEU A 42 -21.63 26.54 12.00
C LEU A 42 -21.94 26.97 10.56
N MET A 43 -22.57 28.13 10.37
CA MET A 43 -22.81 28.70 9.04
C MET A 43 -21.50 28.96 8.29
N LEU A 44 -20.49 29.56 8.95
CA LEU A 44 -19.17 29.79 8.36
C LEU A 44 -18.46 28.48 7.99
N GLY A 45 -18.53 27.47 8.85
CA GLY A 45 -18.00 26.12 8.57
C GLY A 45 -18.68 25.48 7.36
N LEU A 46 -20.02 25.51 7.30
CA LEU A 46 -20.80 24.98 6.17
C LEU A 46 -20.49 25.73 4.88
N VAL A 47 -20.37 27.06 4.92
CA VAL A 47 -19.99 27.87 3.75
C VAL A 47 -18.59 27.50 3.28
N SER A 48 -17.62 27.33 4.18
CA SER A 48 -16.25 26.91 3.80
C SER A 48 -16.21 25.51 3.17
N LEU A 49 -16.97 24.55 3.70
CA LEU A 49 -17.11 23.22 3.11
C LEU A 49 -17.75 23.27 1.73
N TRP A 50 -18.78 24.11 1.57
CA TRP A 50 -19.45 24.32 0.29
C TRP A 50 -18.52 24.92 -0.76
N TRP A 51 -17.69 25.90 -0.37
CA TRP A 51 -16.69 26.49 -1.26
C TRP A 51 -15.58 25.51 -1.62
N ALA A 52 -15.11 24.70 -0.68
CA ALA A 52 -14.12 23.65 -0.96
C ALA A 52 -14.67 22.59 -1.91
N ALA A 53 -15.91 22.13 -1.69
CA ALA A 53 -16.60 21.19 -2.57
C ALA A 53 -16.86 21.78 -3.96
N ALA A 54 -17.32 23.04 -4.03
CA ALA A 54 -17.56 23.72 -5.29
C ALA A 54 -16.27 23.96 -6.08
N ALA A 55 -15.18 24.38 -5.42
CA ALA A 55 -13.87 24.54 -6.05
C ALA A 55 -13.36 23.21 -6.61
N LEU A 56 -13.55 22.11 -5.87
CA LEU A 56 -13.17 20.77 -6.31
C LEU A 56 -14.03 20.28 -7.50
N ILE A 57 -15.34 20.48 -7.46
CA ILE A 57 -16.26 20.16 -8.57
C ILE A 57 -15.88 20.98 -9.82
N LEU A 58 -15.59 22.27 -9.66
CA LEU A 58 -15.15 23.12 -10.76
C LEU A 58 -13.80 22.69 -11.33
N ALA A 59 -12.85 22.25 -10.50
CA ALA A 59 -11.58 21.68 -10.96
C ALA A 59 -11.79 20.40 -11.78
N VAL A 60 -12.69 19.51 -11.36
CA VAL A 60 -13.03 18.28 -12.10
C VAL A 60 -13.77 18.57 -13.39
N LEU A 61 -14.74 19.50 -13.38
CA LEU A 61 -15.44 19.92 -14.60
C LEU A 61 -14.50 20.62 -15.57
N ALA A 62 -13.57 21.43 -15.06
CA ALA A 62 -12.50 22.02 -15.86
C ALA A 62 -11.59 20.92 -16.44
N TRP A 63 -11.20 19.91 -15.65
CA TRP A 63 -10.42 18.77 -16.13
C TRP A 63 -11.17 17.96 -17.20
N GLN A 64 -12.43 17.58 -16.96
CA GLN A 64 -13.26 16.84 -17.93
C GLN A 64 -13.50 17.64 -19.22
N ARG A 65 -13.76 18.95 -19.11
CA ARG A 65 -13.92 19.84 -20.26
C ARG A 65 -12.62 19.99 -21.02
N THR A 66 -11.49 20.07 -20.32
CA THR A 66 -10.15 20.15 -20.92
C THR A 66 -9.80 18.82 -21.59
N ALA A 67 -10.10 17.68 -20.98
CA ALA A 67 -9.97 16.35 -21.55
C ALA A 67 -10.86 16.16 -22.79
N ARG A 68 -12.11 16.63 -22.77
CA ARG A 68 -12.99 16.64 -23.97
C ARG A 68 -12.46 17.55 -25.08
N ARG A 69 -12.06 18.78 -24.76
CA ARG A 69 -11.45 19.70 -25.75
C ARG A 69 -10.18 19.11 -26.35
N PHE A 70 -9.34 18.46 -25.53
CA PHE A 70 -8.16 17.75 -26.02
C PHE A 70 -8.51 16.50 -26.84
N LYS A 71 -9.62 15.83 -26.52
CA LYS A 71 -10.19 14.74 -27.32
C LYS A 71 -10.74 15.24 -28.66
N GLU A 72 -11.31 16.44 -28.72
CA GLU A 72 -11.79 17.08 -29.96
C GLU A 72 -10.62 17.61 -30.80
N GLN A 73 -9.55 18.09 -30.15
CA GLN A 73 -8.27 18.43 -30.80
C GLN A 73 -7.42 17.20 -31.19
N ARG A 74 -7.99 15.98 -31.15
CA ARG A 74 -7.36 14.73 -31.65
C ARG A 74 -7.01 14.75 -33.14
N GLN A 75 -7.48 15.75 -33.89
CA GLN A 75 -7.17 15.94 -35.30
C GLN A 75 -5.83 16.64 -35.57
N LEU A 76 -5.00 16.89 -34.55
CA LEU A 76 -3.62 17.34 -34.76
C LEU A 76 -2.74 16.13 -35.07
N ASP A 77 -2.20 16.08 -36.29
CA ASP A 77 -1.26 15.06 -36.82
C ASP A 77 0.04 15.03 -36.02
N VAL A 78 0.01 14.45 -34.82
CA VAL A 78 1.19 14.22 -34.01
C VAL A 78 1.61 12.77 -34.17
N LYS A 79 2.76 12.55 -34.79
CA LYS A 79 3.33 11.22 -34.99
C LYS A 79 4.60 11.07 -34.15
N VAL A 80 4.56 10.16 -33.19
CA VAL A 80 5.75 9.77 -32.42
C VAL A 80 6.26 8.45 -32.99
N GLU A 81 7.51 8.43 -33.44
CA GLU A 81 8.19 7.25 -33.97
C GLU A 81 9.36 6.89 -33.06
N ARG A 82 9.56 5.60 -32.78
CA ARG A 82 10.80 5.12 -32.16
C ARG A 82 11.84 4.87 -33.25
N ARG A 83 13.06 5.37 -33.06
CA ARG A 83 14.21 5.07 -33.92
C ARG A 83 15.34 4.51 -33.08
N GLU A 84 16.16 3.64 -33.65
CA GLU A 84 17.42 3.28 -32.98
C GLU A 84 18.26 4.54 -32.79
N VAL A 85 18.71 4.74 -31.55
CA VAL A 85 19.45 5.93 -31.14
C VAL A 85 20.93 5.59 -31.17
N GLU A 86 21.73 6.48 -31.74
CA GLU A 86 23.16 6.48 -31.49
C GLU A 86 23.40 6.73 -30.00
N ARG A 87 24.05 5.79 -29.30
CA ARG A 87 24.25 5.81 -27.83
C ARG A 87 24.62 7.20 -27.26
N GLN A 88 25.41 7.99 -27.99
CA GLN A 88 25.83 9.34 -27.59
C GLN A 88 24.68 10.34 -27.35
N ALA A 89 23.52 10.15 -27.99
CA ALA A 89 22.34 10.99 -27.75
C ALA A 89 21.57 10.59 -26.48
N ALA A 90 21.67 9.31 -26.06
CA ALA A 90 21.03 8.83 -24.83
C ALA A 90 21.72 9.40 -23.58
N ASP A 91 23.06 9.48 -23.59
CA ASP A 91 23.85 10.03 -22.47
C ASP A 91 23.50 11.49 -22.15
N LYS A 92 23.11 12.27 -23.17
CA LYS A 92 22.66 13.67 -23.02
C LYS A 92 21.25 13.83 -22.45
N ILE A 93 20.50 12.74 -22.33
CA ILE A 93 19.09 12.75 -21.91
C ILE A 93 18.93 12.18 -20.50
N ALA A 94 19.92 11.45 -20.00
CA ALA A 94 19.99 10.92 -18.64
C ALA A 94 20.24 12.02 -17.57
N ASP A 95 19.58 13.17 -17.72
CA ASP A 95 19.62 14.26 -16.74
C ASP A 95 18.53 14.08 -15.68
N GLY A 96 18.79 14.61 -14.48
CA GLY A 96 17.83 14.66 -13.39
C GLY A 96 17.44 13.27 -12.87
N LEU A 97 16.14 12.97 -12.80
CA LEU A 97 15.64 11.72 -12.21
C LEU A 97 15.88 10.48 -13.10
N LEU A 98 16.07 10.66 -14.41
CA LEU A 98 16.27 9.54 -15.33
C LEU A 98 17.59 8.81 -15.09
N ARG A 99 18.62 9.50 -14.57
CA ARG A 99 19.90 8.88 -14.23
C ARG A 99 19.76 7.71 -13.25
N TYR A 100 18.74 7.73 -12.39
CA TYR A 100 18.45 6.66 -11.44
C TYR A 100 17.79 5.42 -12.07
N LEU A 101 17.38 5.53 -13.33
CA LEU A 101 16.81 4.45 -14.13
C LEU A 101 17.77 3.93 -15.21
N GLU A 102 18.99 4.45 -15.25
CA GLU A 102 20.01 3.95 -16.17
C GLU A 102 20.48 2.55 -15.75
N VAL A 103 20.59 1.69 -16.74
CA VAL A 103 20.92 0.28 -16.55
C VAL A 103 22.42 0.10 -16.70
N ASP A 104 23.07 -0.47 -15.69
CA ASP A 104 24.45 -0.93 -15.76
C ASP A 104 24.51 -2.20 -16.62
N ALA A 105 24.97 -2.05 -17.85
CA ALA A 105 25.08 -3.13 -18.81
C ALA A 105 26.09 -4.21 -18.37
N ALA A 106 27.13 -3.86 -17.61
CA ALA A 106 28.11 -4.82 -17.12
C ALA A 106 27.50 -5.71 -16.04
N VAL A 107 26.77 -5.14 -15.08
CA VAL A 107 26.06 -5.92 -14.06
C VAL A 107 24.96 -6.79 -14.69
N ALA A 108 24.19 -6.22 -15.62
CA ALA A 108 23.14 -6.96 -16.33
C ALA A 108 23.70 -8.15 -17.12
N ALA A 109 24.86 -8.00 -17.77
CA ALA A 109 25.51 -9.08 -18.51
C ALA A 109 26.16 -10.14 -17.60
N ALA A 110 26.66 -9.71 -16.42
CA ALA A 110 27.31 -10.60 -15.46
C ALA A 110 26.32 -11.47 -14.68
N SER A 111 25.10 -10.97 -14.39
CA SER A 111 24.12 -11.70 -13.59
C SER A 111 23.54 -12.90 -14.35
N PRO A 112 23.70 -14.14 -13.84
CA PRO A 112 23.11 -15.33 -14.44
C PRO A 112 21.58 -15.27 -14.53
N ALA A 113 20.95 -14.65 -13.53
CA ALA A 113 19.50 -14.49 -13.45
C ALA A 113 18.93 -13.64 -14.60
N LEU A 114 19.75 -12.78 -15.22
CA LEU A 114 19.31 -11.86 -16.27
C LEU A 114 19.66 -12.31 -17.69
N ARG A 115 20.34 -13.46 -17.87
CA ARG A 115 20.78 -13.94 -19.21
C ARG A 115 19.65 -14.09 -20.24
N HIS A 116 18.44 -14.34 -19.78
CA HIS A 116 17.26 -14.53 -20.61
C HIS A 116 16.42 -13.25 -20.76
N VAL A 117 16.83 -12.14 -20.13
CA VAL A 117 16.09 -10.88 -20.08
C VAL A 117 16.92 -9.79 -20.74
N LYS A 118 16.42 -9.20 -21.82
CA LYS A 118 17.02 -7.98 -22.38
C LYS A 118 16.50 -6.79 -21.59
N LEU A 119 17.41 -5.97 -21.07
CA LEU A 119 17.07 -4.73 -20.37
C LEU A 119 17.25 -3.51 -21.28
N LEU A 120 16.39 -2.52 -21.11
CA LEU A 120 16.45 -1.20 -21.76
C LEU A 120 16.17 -0.14 -20.69
N SER A 121 17.06 0.84 -20.50
CA SER A 121 16.77 1.93 -19.57
C SER A 121 15.61 2.80 -20.06
N LEU A 122 14.85 3.36 -19.12
CA LEU A 122 13.74 4.26 -19.47
C LEU A 122 14.27 5.52 -20.20
N GLY A 123 15.45 6.03 -19.80
CA GLY A 123 16.12 7.14 -20.48
C GLY A 123 16.46 6.80 -21.93
N SER A 124 17.06 5.64 -22.20
CA SER A 124 17.33 5.16 -23.56
C SER A 124 16.05 5.02 -24.39
N TYR A 125 14.97 4.52 -23.81
CA TYR A 125 13.67 4.47 -24.50
C TYR A 125 13.16 5.88 -24.85
N LEU A 126 13.14 6.81 -23.90
CA LEU A 126 12.66 8.17 -24.13
C LEU A 126 13.56 8.97 -25.07
N ALA A 127 14.85 8.65 -25.10
CA ALA A 127 15.80 9.18 -26.08
C ALA A 127 15.49 8.73 -27.52
N SER A 128 14.89 7.55 -27.67
CA SER A 128 14.53 6.96 -28.96
C SER A 128 13.29 7.54 -29.62
N LEU A 129 12.51 8.30 -28.87
CA LEU A 129 11.27 8.91 -29.36
C LEU A 129 11.57 10.14 -30.21
N HIS A 130 11.13 10.09 -31.46
CA HIS A 130 11.16 11.17 -32.42
C HIS A 130 9.75 11.70 -32.60
N VAL A 131 9.54 12.94 -32.23
CA VAL A 131 8.24 13.61 -32.31
C VAL A 131 8.16 14.43 -33.59
N LYS A 132 7.21 14.11 -34.47
CA LYS A 132 6.80 14.98 -35.58
C LYS A 132 5.54 15.74 -35.15
N GLY A 133 5.64 17.07 -35.03
CA GLY A 133 4.57 17.95 -34.55
C GLY A 133 4.70 18.36 -33.08
N THR A 134 3.71 19.04 -32.53
CA THR A 134 3.67 19.48 -31.13
C THR A 134 2.93 18.46 -30.25
N VAL A 135 3.66 17.74 -29.40
CA VAL A 135 3.07 16.86 -28.37
C VAL A 135 2.73 17.68 -27.14
N SER A 136 1.47 17.62 -26.69
CA SER A 136 1.15 17.95 -25.29
C SER A 136 1.32 16.70 -24.44
N TRP A 137 2.33 16.72 -23.59
CA TRP A 137 2.63 15.60 -22.68
C TRP A 137 1.58 15.48 -21.57
N GLU A 138 0.87 16.56 -21.26
CA GLU A 138 -0.30 16.51 -20.39
C GLU A 138 -1.38 15.59 -21.00
N ARG A 139 -1.61 15.68 -22.32
CA ARG A 139 -2.54 14.78 -23.01
C ARG A 139 -2.12 13.33 -22.90
N LEU A 140 -0.81 13.04 -22.99
CA LEU A 140 -0.27 11.70 -22.79
C LEU A 140 -0.59 11.20 -21.39
N LEU A 141 -0.29 12.00 -20.36
CA LEU A 141 -0.51 11.62 -18.97
C LEU A 141 -2.01 11.45 -18.68
N VAL A 142 -2.86 12.37 -19.14
CA VAL A 142 -4.32 12.27 -19.00
C VAL A 142 -4.87 11.05 -19.73
N THR A 143 -4.43 10.78 -20.96
CA THR A 143 -4.89 9.61 -21.74
C THR A 143 -4.47 8.31 -21.07
N ALA A 144 -3.23 8.23 -20.60
CA ALA A 144 -2.74 7.06 -19.88
C ALA A 144 -3.49 6.90 -18.54
N ALA A 145 -3.79 8.00 -17.84
CA ALA A 145 -4.43 7.96 -16.53
C ALA A 145 -5.91 7.60 -16.63
N ASP A 146 -6.60 8.07 -17.67
CA ASP A 146 -7.97 7.68 -18.02
C ASP A 146 -8.06 6.18 -18.33
N ARG A 147 -7.06 5.64 -19.05
CA ARG A 147 -7.05 4.24 -19.47
C ARG A 147 -6.61 3.27 -18.38
N HIS A 148 -5.60 3.64 -17.60
CA HIS A 148 -4.87 2.72 -16.71
C HIS A 148 -4.92 3.14 -15.23
N GLY A 149 -5.53 4.28 -14.91
CA GLY A 149 -5.51 4.88 -13.58
C GLY A 149 -4.30 5.77 -13.35
N LEU A 150 -4.44 6.74 -12.44
CA LEU A 150 -3.41 7.75 -12.19
C LEU A 150 -2.13 7.17 -11.57
N SER A 151 -2.26 6.18 -10.68
CA SER A 151 -1.13 5.52 -10.01
C SER A 151 -0.19 4.83 -11.01
N ALA A 152 -0.73 4.28 -12.11
CA ALA A 152 0.05 3.67 -13.18
C ALA A 152 0.87 4.70 -13.99
N VAL A 153 0.43 5.96 -14.02
CA VAL A 153 0.99 7.02 -14.86
C VAL A 153 1.96 7.92 -14.12
N LEU A 154 1.88 7.97 -12.80
CA LEU A 154 2.78 8.74 -11.96
C LEU A 154 4.27 8.53 -12.30
N PRO A 155 4.77 7.30 -12.54
CA PRO A 155 6.18 7.10 -12.86
C PRO A 155 6.54 7.80 -14.17
N LEU A 156 5.68 7.66 -15.19
CA LEU A 156 5.88 8.34 -16.47
C LEU A 156 5.92 9.86 -16.28
N ALA A 157 4.99 10.42 -15.50
CA ALA A 157 4.96 11.87 -15.24
C ALA A 157 6.26 12.37 -14.59
N MET A 158 6.79 11.61 -13.62
CA MET A 158 8.02 11.94 -12.90
C MET A 158 9.23 11.93 -13.84
N PHE A 159 9.37 10.86 -14.62
CA PHE A 159 10.57 10.59 -15.41
C PHE A 159 10.56 11.20 -16.82
N LEU A 160 9.52 11.94 -17.21
CA LEU A 160 9.55 12.66 -18.49
C LEU A 160 10.72 13.68 -18.52
N PRO A 161 11.59 13.64 -19.54
CA PRO A 161 12.65 14.62 -19.76
C PRO A 161 12.15 16.06 -19.72
N GLY A 162 12.99 16.98 -19.25
CA GLY A 162 12.68 18.42 -19.22
C GLY A 162 12.25 18.97 -20.58
N ARG A 163 12.88 18.52 -21.68
CA ARG A 163 12.51 18.89 -23.06
C ARG A 163 11.06 18.54 -23.45
N PHE A 164 10.44 17.62 -22.72
CA PHE A 164 9.03 17.22 -22.89
C PHE A 164 8.11 17.98 -21.92
N LYS A 165 8.65 18.59 -20.87
CA LYS A 165 7.92 19.46 -19.97
C LYS A 165 8.01 20.88 -20.53
N ALA A 166 7.04 21.34 -21.31
CA ALA A 166 6.93 22.76 -21.60
C ALA A 166 6.79 23.53 -20.27
N ASP A 167 7.48 24.68 -20.13
CA ASP A 167 7.65 25.41 -18.86
C ASP A 167 6.35 25.75 -18.10
N SER A 168 5.18 25.69 -18.77
CA SER A 168 3.87 25.97 -18.18
C SER A 168 3.05 24.72 -17.78
N CYS A 169 3.43 23.51 -18.21
CA CYS A 169 2.48 22.40 -18.39
C CYS A 169 2.46 21.37 -17.24
N ALA A 170 3.62 20.87 -16.80
CA ALA A 170 3.68 19.98 -15.63
C ALA A 170 3.30 20.73 -14.34
N TYR A 171 3.68 22.01 -14.27
CA TYR A 171 3.29 22.90 -13.19
C TYR A 171 1.77 23.08 -13.16
N GLY A 172 1.06 23.25 -14.28
CA GLY A 172 -0.41 23.37 -14.28
C GLY A 172 -1.15 22.14 -13.76
N LEU A 173 -0.72 20.93 -14.14
CA LEU A 173 -1.34 19.68 -13.68
C LEU A 173 -1.00 19.40 -12.21
N LEU A 174 0.26 19.58 -11.78
CA LEU A 174 0.71 19.32 -10.41
C LEU A 174 0.31 20.44 -9.44
N SER A 175 0.25 21.71 -9.87
CA SER A 175 -0.22 22.84 -9.06
C SER A 175 -1.73 22.82 -8.81
N SER A 176 -2.48 22.08 -9.63
CA SER A 176 -3.88 21.74 -9.34
C SER A 176 -4.03 20.80 -8.14
N PHE A 177 -2.92 20.22 -7.64
CA PHE A 177 -2.85 19.46 -6.39
C PHE A 177 -2.09 20.30 -5.35
N PRO A 178 -2.79 20.95 -4.39
CA PRO A 178 -2.19 21.90 -3.45
C PRO A 178 -1.01 21.35 -2.64
N SER A 179 -0.93 20.03 -2.41
CA SER A 179 0.19 19.38 -1.73
C SER A 179 1.48 19.40 -2.57
N LEU A 180 1.39 19.26 -3.89
CA LEU A 180 2.54 19.23 -4.81
C LEU A 180 2.96 20.64 -5.27
N ALA A 181 2.05 21.61 -5.20
CA ALA A 181 2.34 23.02 -5.50
C ALA A 181 3.33 23.66 -4.50
N ALA A 182 3.47 23.08 -3.30
CA ALA A 182 4.33 23.59 -2.24
C ALA A 182 5.82 23.24 -2.45
N SER A 183 6.16 22.21 -3.22
CA SER A 183 7.55 21.85 -3.55
C SER A 183 8.03 22.66 -4.77
N ARG A 184 8.48 23.90 -4.54
CA ARG A 184 8.81 24.92 -5.55
C ARG A 184 10.04 24.68 -6.45
N LEU A 185 10.45 23.45 -6.77
CA LEU A 185 11.60 23.24 -7.69
C LEU A 185 11.33 22.16 -8.74
N ALA A 186 11.24 22.58 -9.99
CA ALA A 186 11.05 21.76 -11.19
C ALA A 186 12.28 20.88 -11.56
N SER A 187 13.21 20.65 -10.63
CA SER A 187 14.44 19.87 -10.82
C SER A 187 14.75 18.90 -9.67
N THR A 188 13.93 18.84 -8.62
CA THR A 188 14.25 18.09 -7.40
C THR A 188 13.45 16.80 -7.25
N THR A 189 14.08 15.80 -6.66
CA THR A 189 13.52 14.54 -6.13
C THR A 189 12.27 14.79 -5.28
N LEU A 190 11.23 13.95 -5.44
CA LEU A 190 9.99 14.05 -4.66
C LEU A 190 10.25 13.74 -3.18
N SER A 191 9.58 14.47 -2.27
CA SER A 191 9.56 14.06 -0.87
C SER A 191 8.62 12.86 -0.68
N THR A 192 8.91 11.99 0.27
CA THR A 192 8.07 10.82 0.55
C THR A 192 6.66 11.20 0.99
N LEU A 193 6.50 12.36 1.64
CA LEU A 193 5.21 12.92 2.05
C LEU A 193 4.35 13.32 0.85
N ASP A 194 4.97 13.86 -0.21
CA ASP A 194 4.26 14.27 -1.42
C ASP A 194 3.65 13.07 -2.16
N ILE A 195 4.37 11.95 -2.23
CA ILE A 195 3.89 10.71 -2.85
C ILE A 195 2.77 10.08 -2.01
N ALA A 196 2.92 10.04 -0.68
CA ALA A 196 1.93 9.50 0.24
C ALA A 196 0.61 10.31 0.21
N ALA A 197 0.72 11.64 0.33
CA ALA A 197 -0.43 12.55 0.28
C ALA A 197 -1.13 12.53 -1.08
N PHE A 198 -0.36 12.44 -2.18
CA PHE A 198 -0.91 12.31 -3.52
C PHE A 198 -1.69 11.00 -3.69
N ASN A 199 -1.10 9.85 -3.33
CA ASN A 199 -1.76 8.56 -3.43
C ASN A 199 -3.08 8.52 -2.63
N GLN A 200 -3.08 9.04 -1.40
CA GLN A 200 -4.30 9.10 -0.60
C GLN A 200 -5.38 9.97 -1.24
N THR A 201 -5.02 11.18 -1.71
CA THR A 201 -5.97 12.13 -2.30
C THR A 201 -6.61 11.57 -3.58
N VAL A 202 -5.78 10.99 -4.44
CA VAL A 202 -6.20 10.43 -5.74
C VAL A 202 -7.13 9.24 -5.53
N HIS A 203 -6.80 8.39 -4.58
CA HIS A 203 -7.62 7.22 -4.33
C HIS A 203 -8.89 7.52 -3.54
N LEU A 204 -8.87 8.47 -2.58
CA LEU A 204 -10.07 9.02 -1.94
C LEU A 204 -11.06 9.47 -3.00
N PHE A 205 -10.56 10.16 -4.02
CA PHE A 205 -11.35 10.59 -5.14
C PHE A 205 -11.89 9.43 -6.00
N VAL A 206 -11.06 8.44 -6.38
CA VAL A 206 -11.51 7.30 -7.20
C VAL A 206 -12.54 6.44 -6.47
N ALA A 207 -12.34 6.19 -5.18
CA ALA A 207 -13.29 5.46 -4.34
C ALA A 207 -14.61 6.23 -4.23
N GLU A 208 -14.56 7.54 -3.97
CA GLU A 208 -15.73 8.40 -3.94
C GLU A 208 -16.47 8.44 -5.28
N GLN A 209 -15.76 8.49 -6.41
CA GLN A 209 -16.39 8.47 -7.73
C GLN A 209 -17.05 7.12 -8.05
N ARG A 210 -16.42 6.00 -7.68
CA ARG A 210 -17.04 4.68 -7.80
C ARG A 210 -18.27 4.57 -6.90
N ARG A 211 -18.19 5.13 -5.68
CA ARG A 211 -19.31 5.22 -4.73
C ARG A 211 -20.46 6.03 -5.29
N LEU A 212 -20.21 7.23 -5.79
CA LEU A 212 -21.23 8.10 -6.42
C LEU A 212 -21.85 7.45 -7.67
N LYS A 213 -21.07 6.73 -8.48
CA LYS A 213 -21.60 5.98 -9.63
C LYS A 213 -22.46 4.79 -9.21
N ALA A 214 -22.04 4.04 -8.19
CA ALA A 214 -22.83 2.93 -7.66
C ALA A 214 -24.14 3.44 -7.02
N VAL A 215 -24.07 4.56 -6.29
CA VAL A 215 -25.23 5.25 -5.72
C VAL A 215 -26.16 5.76 -6.82
N ALA A 216 -25.63 6.38 -7.88
CA ALA A 216 -26.45 6.84 -9.01
C ALA A 216 -27.14 5.67 -9.73
N ALA A 217 -26.41 4.58 -10.00
CA ALA A 217 -26.99 3.37 -10.60
C ALA A 217 -28.05 2.70 -9.69
N ALA A 218 -27.83 2.71 -8.37
CA ALA A 218 -28.82 2.24 -7.40
C ALA A 218 -30.04 3.17 -7.34
N ALA A 219 -29.84 4.49 -7.37
CA ALA A 219 -30.94 5.47 -7.37
C ALA A 219 -31.79 5.37 -8.64
N ASP A 220 -31.15 5.17 -9.80
CA ASP A 220 -31.84 4.99 -11.09
C ASP A 220 -32.63 3.68 -11.17
N SER A 221 -32.33 2.70 -10.31
CA SER A 221 -33.06 1.43 -10.23
C SER A 221 -34.15 1.40 -9.15
N ILE A 222 -34.26 2.46 -8.33
CA ILE A 222 -35.31 2.57 -7.31
C ILE A 222 -36.48 3.38 -7.89
N PRO A 223 -37.70 2.79 -8.01
CA PRO A 223 -38.86 3.53 -8.47
C PRO A 223 -39.17 4.70 -7.51
N PRO A 224 -39.74 5.82 -8.00
CA PRO A 224 -40.03 6.99 -7.18
C PRO A 224 -40.87 6.59 -5.96
N ALA A 225 -40.36 6.89 -4.78
CA ALA A 225 -40.95 6.42 -3.53
C ALA A 225 -42.33 7.08 -3.31
N PRO A 226 -43.36 6.32 -2.88
CA PRO A 226 -44.64 6.89 -2.52
C PRO A 226 -44.51 7.86 -1.33
N ASP A 227 -45.39 8.86 -1.27
CA ASP A 227 -45.40 9.89 -0.23
C ASP A 227 -45.30 9.28 1.19
N GLY A 228 -44.26 9.66 1.94
CA GLY A 228 -44.02 9.23 3.32
C GLY A 228 -42.87 8.24 3.53
N MET A 229 -42.22 7.77 2.46
CA MET A 229 -40.99 6.96 2.55
C MET A 229 -39.72 7.83 2.60
N PRO A 230 -38.61 7.32 3.18
CA PRO A 230 -37.33 8.04 3.22
C PRO A 230 -36.89 8.43 1.80
N SER A 231 -36.43 9.67 1.68
CA SER A 231 -35.93 10.25 0.43
C SER A 231 -34.77 9.42 -0.14
N ALA A 232 -34.51 9.55 -1.45
CA ALA A 232 -33.35 8.90 -2.07
C ALA A 232 -32.04 9.22 -1.33
N ALA A 233 -31.88 10.42 -0.78
CA ALA A 233 -30.72 10.80 0.04
C ALA A 233 -30.66 10.05 1.39
N GLU A 234 -31.80 9.80 2.02
CA GLU A 234 -31.89 8.99 3.26
C GLU A 234 -31.68 7.51 2.98
N LEU A 235 -32.21 6.98 1.88
CA LEU A 235 -31.94 5.61 1.43
C LEU A 235 -30.47 5.41 1.07
N VAL A 236 -29.82 6.42 0.47
CA VAL A 236 -28.37 6.42 0.21
C VAL A 236 -27.58 6.48 1.51
N ALA A 237 -27.95 7.33 2.48
CA ALA A 237 -27.31 7.36 3.79
C ALA A 237 -27.50 6.04 4.57
N VAL A 238 -28.66 5.40 4.45
CA VAL A 238 -28.94 4.07 5.02
C VAL A 238 -28.16 2.98 4.28
N ALA A 239 -28.05 3.04 2.95
CA ALA A 239 -27.26 2.11 2.15
C ALA A 239 -25.74 2.27 2.42
N GLU A 240 -25.28 3.50 2.69
CA GLU A 240 -23.91 3.80 3.14
C GLU A 240 -23.63 3.27 4.54
N LEU A 241 -24.61 3.37 5.46
CA LEU A 241 -24.56 2.73 6.78
C LEU A 241 -24.68 1.20 6.71
N ALA A 242 -25.31 0.68 5.65
CA ALA A 242 -25.51 -0.76 5.40
C ALA A 242 -24.39 -1.40 4.56
N ALA A 243 -23.46 -0.61 4.01
CA ALA A 243 -22.29 -1.16 3.35
C ALA A 243 -21.44 -1.90 4.38
N THR A 244 -21.48 -3.23 4.33
CA THR A 244 -20.73 -4.13 5.20
C THR A 244 -19.27 -3.66 5.27
N PRO A 245 -18.75 -3.25 6.43
CA PRO A 245 -17.38 -2.79 6.54
C PRO A 245 -16.42 -3.86 5.99
N PRO A 246 -15.28 -3.47 5.37
CA PRO A 246 -14.31 -4.42 4.82
C PRO A 246 -13.89 -5.52 5.81
N LEU A 247 -13.90 -5.22 7.11
CA LEU A 247 -13.60 -6.19 8.13
C LEU A 247 -14.69 -7.24 8.36
N GLU A 248 -15.95 -6.82 8.25
CA GLU A 248 -17.07 -7.73 8.38
C GLU A 248 -17.20 -8.62 7.13
N ILE A 249 -16.85 -8.10 5.94
CA ILE A 249 -16.65 -8.87 4.70
C ILE A 249 -15.61 -9.98 4.91
N LEU A 250 -14.46 -9.64 5.49
CA LEU A 250 -13.38 -10.59 5.77
C LEU A 250 -13.80 -11.68 6.77
N CYS A 251 -14.45 -11.28 7.88
CA CYS A 251 -14.92 -12.23 8.90
C CYS A 251 -15.97 -13.19 8.33
N ARG A 252 -16.87 -12.68 7.47
CA ARG A 252 -17.90 -13.49 6.81
C ARG A 252 -17.36 -14.34 5.67
N GLY A 253 -16.20 -13.99 5.10
CA GLY A 253 -15.67 -14.63 3.89
C GLY A 253 -16.49 -14.30 2.64
N GLU A 254 -17.22 -13.18 2.67
CA GLU A 254 -18.15 -12.76 1.62
C GLU A 254 -17.59 -11.51 0.94
N ASN A 255 -17.20 -11.63 -0.34
CA ASN A 255 -16.80 -10.54 -1.25
C ASN A 255 -15.35 -10.01 -1.13
N GLU A 256 -14.38 -10.79 -1.61
CA GLU A 256 -13.40 -10.16 -2.51
C GLU A 256 -14.16 -9.75 -3.78
N PRO A 257 -13.90 -8.56 -4.37
CA PRO A 257 -14.71 -8.00 -5.46
C PRO A 257 -14.81 -8.98 -6.66
N ALA A 258 -15.95 -9.68 -6.75
CA ALA A 258 -16.59 -10.42 -7.85
C ALA A 258 -15.78 -11.39 -8.76
N GLU A 259 -14.47 -11.21 -8.93
CA GLU A 259 -13.60 -12.04 -9.76
C GLU A 259 -12.53 -12.69 -8.88
N GLY A 260 -12.89 -13.75 -8.15
CA GLY A 260 -11.88 -14.64 -7.55
C GLY A 260 -11.91 -14.87 -6.05
N CYS A 261 -13.05 -14.73 -5.36
CA CYS A 261 -13.15 -15.18 -3.96
C CYS A 261 -13.04 -16.72 -3.87
N ILE A 262 -11.81 -17.24 -3.78
CA ILE A 262 -11.50 -18.68 -3.85
C ILE A 262 -12.17 -19.46 -2.70
N LEU A 263 -12.46 -18.78 -1.57
CA LEU A 263 -13.05 -19.40 -0.38
C LEU A 263 -14.57 -19.24 -0.26
N ALA A 264 -15.23 -18.61 -1.24
CA ALA A 264 -16.68 -18.45 -1.20
C ALA A 264 -17.38 -19.82 -1.21
N GLY A 265 -18.17 -20.11 -0.16
CA GLY A 265 -18.87 -21.40 0.00
C GLY A 265 -18.01 -22.55 0.54
N ALA A 266 -16.73 -22.31 0.88
CA ALA A 266 -15.90 -23.32 1.52
C ALA A 266 -16.44 -23.68 2.92
N THR A 267 -16.43 -24.96 3.25
CA THR A 267 -16.80 -25.47 4.59
C THR A 267 -15.71 -25.14 5.61
N SER A 268 -16.11 -24.92 6.87
CA SER A 268 -15.22 -24.88 8.03
C SER A 268 -15.42 -26.18 8.82
N PRO A 269 -14.37 -26.98 9.10
CA PRO A 269 -12.98 -26.73 8.72
C PRO A 269 -12.71 -26.89 7.22
N LEU A 270 -11.76 -26.10 6.72
CA LEU A 270 -11.23 -26.23 5.37
C LEU A 270 -10.11 -27.29 5.36
N LEU A 271 -10.31 -28.37 4.61
CA LEU A 271 -9.29 -29.39 4.41
C LEU A 271 -8.23 -28.89 3.41
N LEU A 272 -6.97 -28.82 3.83
CA LEU A 272 -5.83 -28.31 3.07
C LEU A 272 -4.97 -29.44 2.47
N THR A 273 -5.61 -30.51 2.00
CA THR A 273 -4.92 -31.51 1.18
C THR A 273 -4.62 -30.95 -0.19
N ARG A 274 -3.58 -31.46 -0.87
CA ARG A 274 -3.21 -31.03 -2.23
C ARG A 274 -4.40 -31.07 -3.19
N GLU A 275 -5.14 -32.18 -3.19
CA GLU A 275 -6.31 -32.35 -4.06
C GLU A 275 -7.40 -31.31 -3.79
N ARG A 276 -7.73 -31.07 -2.52
CA ARG A 276 -8.76 -30.10 -2.14
C ARG A 276 -8.33 -28.66 -2.45
N VAL A 277 -7.06 -28.33 -2.21
CA VAL A 277 -6.48 -27.02 -2.55
C VAL A 277 -6.58 -26.76 -4.05
N LEU A 278 -6.20 -27.75 -4.88
CA LEU A 278 -6.29 -27.63 -6.35
C LEU A 278 -7.74 -27.48 -6.80
N GLN A 279 -8.66 -28.24 -6.22
CA GLN A 279 -10.10 -28.16 -6.51
C GLN A 279 -10.66 -26.78 -6.17
N LEU A 280 -10.33 -26.24 -4.99
CA LEU A 280 -10.76 -24.90 -4.56
C LEU A 280 -10.15 -23.80 -5.43
N ALA A 281 -8.89 -23.98 -5.83
CA ALA A 281 -8.19 -23.10 -6.74
C ALA A 281 -8.71 -23.17 -8.19
N GLY A 282 -9.62 -24.10 -8.50
CA GLY A 282 -10.14 -24.32 -9.85
C GLY A 282 -9.10 -24.88 -10.83
N ILE A 283 -8.06 -25.54 -10.32
CA ILE A 283 -6.96 -26.11 -11.12
C ILE A 283 -7.30 -27.57 -11.45
N PRO A 284 -7.46 -27.94 -12.73
CA PRO A 284 -7.66 -29.33 -13.12
C PRO A 284 -6.48 -30.21 -12.72
N ALA A 285 -6.72 -31.48 -12.35
CA ALA A 285 -5.67 -32.41 -11.95
C ALA A 285 -4.54 -32.55 -13.00
N ALA A 286 -4.87 -32.41 -14.28
CA ALA A 286 -3.89 -32.43 -15.38
C ALA A 286 -2.88 -31.25 -15.33
N GLN A 287 -3.27 -30.09 -14.79
CA GLN A 287 -2.40 -28.92 -14.64
C GLN A 287 -1.65 -28.91 -13.30
N ALA A 288 -2.02 -29.78 -12.37
CA ALA A 288 -1.46 -29.80 -11.02
C ALA A 288 -0.03 -30.35 -10.91
N GLY A 289 0.40 -31.13 -11.92
CA GLY A 289 1.77 -31.62 -12.08
C GLY A 289 2.57 -30.87 -13.13
N ASP A 290 2.00 -29.83 -13.73
CA ASP A 290 2.69 -28.99 -14.70
C ASP A 290 3.53 -27.95 -13.96
N ASP A 291 4.82 -28.26 -13.79
CA ASP A 291 5.80 -27.35 -13.19
C ASP A 291 6.36 -26.34 -14.21
N THR A 292 5.83 -26.32 -15.45
CA THR A 292 6.22 -25.29 -16.41
C THR A 292 5.79 -23.92 -15.89
N LEU A 293 6.73 -22.98 -15.96
CA LEU A 293 6.47 -21.61 -15.55
C LEU A 293 5.75 -20.90 -16.69
N PRO A 294 4.45 -20.57 -16.55
CA PRO A 294 3.68 -19.91 -17.59
C PRO A 294 4.32 -18.56 -17.91
N ARG A 295 4.15 -18.12 -19.16
CA ARG A 295 4.44 -16.74 -19.51
C ARG A 295 3.49 -15.82 -18.78
N VAL A 296 3.99 -14.64 -18.44
CA VAL A 296 3.17 -13.60 -17.81
C VAL A 296 2.09 -13.11 -18.80
N PRO A 297 0.98 -12.55 -18.31
CA PRO A 297 -0.08 -12.02 -19.18
C PRO A 297 0.43 -10.99 -20.18
N ASP A 298 -0.23 -10.93 -21.34
CA ASP A 298 0.12 -9.98 -22.40
C ASP A 298 0.11 -8.53 -21.90
N PRO A 299 1.11 -7.73 -22.27
CA PRO A 299 1.28 -6.40 -21.75
C PRO A 299 0.33 -5.45 -22.49
N ARG A 300 -0.11 -4.39 -21.83
CA ARG A 300 -1.10 -3.45 -22.36
C ARG A 300 -0.42 -2.18 -22.87
N PRO A 301 -0.71 -1.70 -24.09
CA PRO A 301 -0.08 -0.49 -24.60
C PRO A 301 -0.44 0.71 -23.73
N ILE A 302 0.56 1.51 -23.36
CA ILE A 302 0.37 2.65 -22.45
C ILE A 302 -0.37 3.76 -23.15
N SER A 303 0.18 4.24 -24.26
CA SER A 303 -0.30 5.40 -25.00
C SER A 303 0.20 5.33 -26.45
N PRO A 304 -0.60 5.76 -27.44
CA PRO A 304 -0.11 5.90 -28.81
C PRO A 304 1.05 6.90 -28.95
N LEU A 305 1.23 7.80 -27.97
CA LEU A 305 2.34 8.76 -27.92
C LEU A 305 3.63 8.17 -27.34
N LEU A 306 3.58 6.95 -26.79
CA LEU A 306 4.73 6.16 -26.33
C LEU A 306 4.74 4.86 -27.14
N PRO A 307 5.13 4.94 -28.44
CA PRO A 307 5.08 3.78 -29.32
C PRO A 307 5.88 2.63 -28.71
N GLU A 308 5.32 1.42 -28.81
CA GLU A 308 5.95 0.17 -28.37
C GLU A 308 6.20 0.03 -26.87
N LEU A 309 5.80 0.99 -26.02
CA LEU A 309 5.87 0.86 -24.57
C LEU A 309 4.55 0.32 -24.01
N TYR A 310 4.68 -0.70 -23.17
CA TYR A 310 3.54 -1.41 -22.59
C TYR A 310 3.68 -1.50 -21.06
N PHE A 311 2.52 -1.49 -20.39
CA PHE A 311 2.40 -1.93 -19.01
C PHE A 311 2.35 -3.46 -18.96
N GLY A 312 3.32 -4.05 -18.29
CA GLY A 312 3.44 -5.50 -18.14
C GLY A 312 4.90 -5.94 -18.10
N ASN A 313 5.08 -7.25 -17.98
CA ASN A 313 6.37 -7.89 -17.75
C ASN A 313 6.71 -8.87 -18.89
N HIS A 314 6.21 -8.62 -20.11
CA HIS A 314 6.28 -9.61 -21.19
C HIS A 314 7.72 -10.03 -21.51
N GLY A 315 7.91 -11.32 -21.81
CA GLY A 315 9.23 -11.92 -21.94
C GLY A 315 9.80 -12.40 -20.62
N LEU A 316 9.10 -12.17 -19.49
CA LEU A 316 9.35 -12.85 -18.23
C LEU A 316 8.40 -14.06 -18.07
N HIS A 317 8.83 -14.99 -17.23
CA HIS A 317 8.01 -16.10 -16.76
C HIS A 317 7.44 -15.78 -15.37
N MET A 318 6.33 -16.42 -15.00
CA MET A 318 5.86 -16.39 -13.62
C MET A 318 6.88 -17.10 -12.70
N THR A 319 6.95 -16.70 -11.43
CA THR A 319 7.82 -17.33 -10.43
C THR A 319 7.31 -18.70 -9.96
N HIS A 320 6.07 -19.03 -10.30
CA HIS A 320 5.39 -20.26 -9.93
C HIS A 320 4.62 -20.78 -11.15
N SER A 321 4.37 -22.10 -11.19
CA SER A 321 3.38 -22.68 -12.11
C SER A 321 1.99 -22.08 -11.87
N LEU A 322 1.05 -22.29 -12.79
CA LEU A 322 -0.34 -21.84 -12.60
C LEU A 322 -0.94 -22.41 -11.31
N ALA A 323 -0.69 -23.69 -11.03
CA ALA A 323 -1.11 -24.37 -9.81
C ALA A 323 -0.46 -23.75 -8.57
N GLY A 324 0.85 -23.48 -8.62
CA GLY A 324 1.58 -22.83 -7.54
C GLY A 324 1.06 -21.42 -7.25
N ALA A 325 0.87 -20.59 -8.28
CA ALA A 325 0.35 -19.24 -8.14
C ALA A 325 -1.08 -19.21 -7.58
N ALA A 326 -1.93 -20.15 -8.00
CA ALA A 326 -3.28 -20.29 -7.46
C ALA A 326 -3.27 -20.78 -6.00
N THR A 327 -2.35 -21.69 -5.66
CA THR A 327 -2.11 -22.12 -4.28
C THR A 327 -1.66 -20.95 -3.40
N CYS A 328 -0.72 -20.12 -3.84
CA CYS A 328 -0.30 -18.92 -3.10
C CYS A 328 -1.48 -17.97 -2.84
N ARG A 329 -2.36 -17.75 -3.84
CA ARG A 329 -3.57 -16.91 -3.66
C ARG A 329 -4.52 -17.51 -2.62
N LEU A 330 -4.83 -18.80 -2.74
CA LEU A 330 -5.68 -19.50 -1.77
C LEU A 330 -5.09 -19.40 -0.36
N MET A 331 -3.80 -19.67 -0.21
CA MET A 331 -3.13 -19.67 1.08
C MET A 331 -3.01 -18.26 1.69
N ALA A 332 -2.90 -17.22 0.87
CA ALA A 332 -3.03 -15.84 1.34
C ALA A 332 -4.42 -15.59 1.92
N SER A 333 -5.49 -16.00 1.24
CA SER A 333 -6.86 -15.88 1.77
C SER A 333 -7.05 -16.69 3.06
N VAL A 334 -6.51 -17.91 3.14
CA VAL A 334 -6.53 -18.74 4.36
C VAL A 334 -5.82 -18.04 5.51
N ALA A 335 -4.59 -17.56 5.31
CA ALA A 335 -3.82 -16.83 6.33
C ALA A 335 -4.55 -15.57 6.81
N ASN A 336 -5.17 -14.83 5.89
CA ASN A 336 -5.97 -13.67 6.24
C ASN A 336 -7.18 -14.02 7.11
N ARG A 337 -7.91 -15.10 6.80
CA ARG A 337 -9.06 -15.53 7.60
C ARG A 337 -8.65 -16.09 8.96
N LEU A 338 -7.55 -16.83 9.03
CA LEU A 338 -7.01 -17.32 10.31
C LEU A 338 -6.58 -16.16 11.21
N ALA A 339 -5.90 -15.14 10.67
CA ALA A 339 -5.57 -13.94 11.43
C ALA A 339 -6.83 -13.17 11.89
N ALA A 340 -7.88 -13.14 11.07
CA ALA A 340 -9.14 -12.47 11.40
C ALA A 340 -9.88 -13.09 12.60
N ASN A 341 -9.66 -14.37 12.90
CA ASN A 341 -10.26 -15.02 14.08
C ASN A 341 -9.89 -14.33 15.41
N ALA A 342 -8.82 -13.54 15.42
CA ALA A 342 -8.36 -12.79 16.59
C ALA A 342 -9.20 -11.53 16.88
N LEU A 343 -10.02 -11.08 15.94
CA LEU A 343 -10.72 -9.79 16.03
C LEU A 343 -11.93 -9.79 16.97
N PRO A 344 -12.79 -10.83 17.01
CA PRO A 344 -13.89 -10.85 17.97
C PRO A 344 -13.40 -10.78 19.42
N SER A 345 -12.32 -11.49 19.74
CA SER A 345 -11.70 -11.44 21.08
C SER A 345 -10.98 -10.12 21.33
N LEU A 346 -10.38 -9.49 20.31
CA LEU A 346 -9.86 -8.13 20.42
C LEU A 346 -10.97 -7.13 20.75
N HIS A 347 -12.10 -7.18 20.03
CA HIS A 347 -13.25 -6.31 20.27
C HIS A 347 -13.77 -6.43 21.70
N ALA A 348 -13.91 -7.67 22.18
CA ALA A 348 -14.34 -7.94 23.55
C ALA A 348 -13.33 -7.43 24.60
N ALA A 349 -12.02 -7.57 24.33
CA ALA A 349 -10.96 -7.21 25.26
C ALA A 349 -10.60 -5.70 25.22
N ALA A 350 -10.88 -5.02 24.11
CA ALA A 350 -10.60 -3.61 23.86
C ALA A 350 -11.83 -2.88 23.28
N PRO A 351 -12.91 -2.69 24.07
CA PRO A 351 -14.12 -2.02 23.59
C PRO A 351 -13.84 -0.61 23.05
N GLY A 352 -14.33 -0.31 21.86
CA GLY A 352 -14.13 0.99 21.18
C GLY A 352 -12.95 1.03 20.22
N LEU A 353 -12.10 -0.01 20.18
CA LEU A 353 -11.08 -0.12 19.13
C LEU A 353 -11.69 -0.57 17.79
N LEU A 354 -12.74 -1.38 17.86
CA LEU A 354 -13.56 -1.80 16.73
C LEU A 354 -14.97 -1.21 16.84
N PRO A 355 -15.66 -0.96 15.71
CA PRO A 355 -17.03 -0.45 15.74
C PRO A 355 -17.99 -1.40 16.47
N ASP A 356 -19.01 -0.85 17.15
CA ASP A 356 -20.04 -1.62 17.87
C ASP A 356 -20.79 -2.62 16.97
N SER A 357 -20.71 -2.47 15.64
CA SER A 357 -21.25 -3.46 14.70
C SER A 357 -20.67 -4.86 14.92
N PHE A 358 -19.45 -4.99 15.46
CA PHE A 358 -18.87 -6.29 15.84
C PHE A 358 -19.54 -6.94 17.06
N SER A 359 -20.17 -6.14 17.93
CA SER A 359 -20.96 -6.66 19.06
C SER A 359 -22.41 -6.94 18.68
N ARG A 360 -22.91 -6.31 17.60
CA ARG A 360 -24.32 -6.41 17.29
C ARG A 360 -24.60 -7.82 16.78
N PRO A 361 -25.46 -8.61 17.46
CA PRO A 361 -25.92 -9.85 16.86
C PRO A 361 -26.49 -9.51 15.48
N PRO A 362 -26.26 -10.36 14.46
CA PRO A 362 -26.78 -10.13 13.12
C PRO A 362 -28.27 -9.77 13.24
N PRO A 363 -28.74 -8.71 12.54
CA PRO A 363 -30.09 -8.21 12.68
C PRO A 363 -31.03 -9.39 12.59
N GLN A 364 -31.80 -9.64 13.66
CA GLN A 364 -32.78 -10.71 13.68
C GLN A 364 -33.71 -10.45 12.50
N GLN A 365 -33.55 -11.25 11.44
CA GLN A 365 -34.43 -11.15 10.28
C GLN A 365 -35.86 -11.30 10.78
N SER A 366 -36.76 -10.48 10.24
CA SER A 366 -38.16 -10.45 10.63
C SER A 366 -38.69 -11.88 10.81
N PRO A 367 -39.45 -12.17 11.88
CA PRO A 367 -39.80 -13.52 12.33
C PRO A 367 -40.60 -14.40 11.33
N GLN A 368 -40.78 -13.95 10.09
CA GLN A 368 -41.56 -14.61 9.05
C GLN A 368 -40.72 -15.44 8.05
N GLN A 369 -39.38 -15.43 8.12
CA GLN A 369 -38.56 -16.37 7.34
C GLN A 369 -37.65 -17.20 8.27
N PRO A 370 -37.99 -18.48 8.53
CA PRO A 370 -37.08 -19.36 9.23
C PRO A 370 -35.82 -19.56 8.39
N GLN A 371 -34.72 -18.93 8.82
CA GLN A 371 -33.41 -19.30 8.29
C GLN A 371 -33.12 -20.76 8.68
N PRO A 372 -32.53 -21.55 7.76
CA PRO A 372 -32.10 -22.90 8.11
C PRO A 372 -31.14 -22.83 9.31
N PRO A 373 -31.33 -23.65 10.36
CA PRO A 373 -30.51 -23.64 11.59
C PRO A 373 -28.99 -23.62 11.34
N GLN A 374 -28.57 -24.20 10.21
CA GLN A 374 -27.18 -24.26 9.77
C GLN A 374 -26.55 -22.90 9.46
N GLN A 375 -27.31 -21.86 9.07
CA GLN A 375 -26.72 -20.54 8.79
C GLN A 375 -26.39 -19.76 10.07
N GLN A 376 -27.27 -19.81 11.08
CA GLN A 376 -27.02 -19.13 12.36
C GLN A 376 -25.85 -19.76 13.13
N GLN A 377 -25.72 -21.09 13.09
CA GLN A 377 -24.64 -21.79 13.77
C GLN A 377 -23.27 -21.58 13.09
N ARG A 378 -23.24 -21.42 11.76
CA ARG A 378 -22.01 -21.10 11.00
C ARG A 378 -21.43 -19.72 11.32
N GLN A 379 -22.26 -18.75 11.70
CA GLN A 379 -21.80 -17.38 11.96
C GLN A 379 -21.03 -17.22 13.28
N GLN A 380 -21.07 -18.22 14.17
CA GLN A 380 -20.41 -18.15 15.49
C GLN A 380 -19.10 -18.93 15.58
N GLN A 381 -18.84 -19.87 14.66
CA GLN A 381 -17.63 -20.68 14.71
C GLN A 381 -16.47 -19.97 14.02
N PRO A 382 -15.27 -19.93 14.63
CA PRO A 382 -14.09 -19.36 13.98
C PRO A 382 -13.78 -20.13 12.69
N PHE A 383 -13.20 -19.44 11.72
CA PHE A 383 -12.68 -20.11 10.53
C PHE A 383 -11.58 -21.07 10.95
N SER A 384 -11.66 -22.33 10.52
CA SER A 384 -10.67 -23.34 10.88
C SER A 384 -10.20 -24.10 9.65
N VAL A 385 -9.00 -24.66 9.73
CA VAL A 385 -8.42 -25.50 8.69
C VAL A 385 -7.87 -26.80 9.28
N CYS A 386 -7.72 -27.83 8.46
CA CYS A 386 -7.08 -29.09 8.82
C CYS A 386 -6.14 -29.53 7.69
N LEU A 387 -5.01 -30.16 8.03
CA LEU A 387 -4.09 -30.69 7.00
C LEU A 387 -4.52 -32.07 6.47
N GLU A 388 -5.29 -32.81 7.27
CA GLU A 388 -5.80 -34.15 6.96
C GLU A 388 -7.23 -34.32 7.48
N GLU A 389 -7.97 -35.28 6.91
CA GLU A 389 -9.35 -35.55 7.29
C GLU A 389 -9.42 -36.10 8.72
N GLY A 390 -10.21 -35.45 9.58
CA GLY A 390 -10.27 -35.77 11.01
C GLY A 390 -9.09 -35.27 11.84
N GLY A 391 -8.14 -34.55 11.23
CA GLY A 391 -7.01 -33.93 11.93
C GLY A 391 -7.39 -32.78 12.88
N PRO A 392 -6.42 -32.20 13.60
CA PRO A 392 -6.67 -31.10 14.53
C PRO A 392 -7.24 -29.87 13.79
N LEU A 393 -8.17 -29.18 14.45
CA LEU A 393 -8.70 -27.91 13.96
C LEU A 393 -7.70 -26.79 14.25
N LEU A 394 -7.21 -26.15 13.20
CA LEU A 394 -6.24 -25.07 13.28
C LEU A 394 -6.97 -23.74 13.06
N THR A 395 -6.91 -22.84 14.05
CA THR A 395 -7.66 -21.57 14.06
C THR A 395 -6.78 -20.33 14.03
N SER A 396 -5.46 -20.49 13.89
CA SER A 396 -4.48 -19.40 13.83
C SER A 396 -3.42 -19.66 12.76
N VAL A 397 -2.73 -18.60 12.32
CA VAL A 397 -1.65 -18.71 11.32
C VAL A 397 -0.44 -19.44 11.93
N GLU A 398 -0.13 -19.17 13.19
CA GLU A 398 0.96 -19.80 13.91
C GLU A 398 0.75 -21.31 14.16
N ASP A 399 -0.49 -21.74 14.42
CA ASP A 399 -0.80 -23.17 14.58
C ASP A 399 -0.76 -23.89 13.23
N LEU A 400 -1.20 -23.24 12.15
CA LEU A 400 -1.03 -23.75 10.80
C LEU A 400 0.45 -23.94 10.45
N ALA A 401 1.30 -22.95 10.74
CA ALA A 401 2.72 -23.04 10.46
C ALA A 401 3.40 -24.17 11.25
N VAL A 402 3.06 -24.34 12.53
CA VAL A 402 3.61 -25.45 13.36
C VAL A 402 3.13 -26.80 12.85
N ALA A 403 1.84 -26.96 12.55
CA ALA A 403 1.30 -28.21 11.99
C ALA A 403 1.93 -28.55 10.62
N LEU A 404 2.28 -27.56 9.81
CA LEU A 404 3.02 -27.77 8.56
C LEU A 404 4.42 -28.32 8.84
N VAL A 405 5.15 -27.77 9.81
CA VAL A 405 6.46 -28.30 10.22
C VAL A 405 6.33 -29.73 10.75
N ASP A 406 5.35 -29.99 11.62
CA ASP A 406 5.13 -31.32 12.22
C ASP A 406 4.74 -32.38 11.17
N SER A 407 4.12 -31.96 10.06
CA SER A 407 3.80 -32.82 8.90
C SER A 407 4.94 -32.94 7.88
N GLY A 408 6.15 -32.50 8.23
CA GLY A 408 7.35 -32.66 7.40
C GLY A 408 7.53 -31.58 6.33
N HIS A 409 6.84 -30.44 6.43
CA HIS A 409 7.12 -29.28 5.58
C HIS A 409 8.27 -28.46 6.17
N THR A 410 9.05 -27.82 5.30
CA THR A 410 9.92 -26.71 5.68
C THR A 410 9.11 -25.42 5.63
N VAL A 411 9.08 -24.70 6.75
CA VAL A 411 8.48 -23.36 6.85
C VAL A 411 9.60 -22.37 7.18
N GLN A 412 9.80 -21.39 6.30
CA GLN A 412 10.86 -20.39 6.42
C GLN A 412 10.25 -18.99 6.47
N LEU A 413 10.60 -18.22 7.51
CA LEU A 413 10.33 -16.78 7.54
C LEU A 413 11.63 -16.00 7.36
N ARG A 414 11.57 -14.97 6.50
CA ARG A 414 12.66 -14.01 6.30
C ARG A 414 12.11 -12.60 6.10
N LEU A 415 12.86 -11.61 6.56
CA LEU A 415 12.56 -10.21 6.27
C LEU A 415 13.41 -9.78 5.09
N ALA A 416 12.76 -9.33 4.03
CA ALA A 416 13.43 -8.93 2.80
C ALA A 416 13.00 -7.52 2.41
N SER A 417 13.91 -6.78 1.77
CA SER A 417 13.59 -5.58 1.02
C SER A 417 14.01 -5.72 -0.43
N ASN A 418 13.14 -5.26 -1.32
CA ASN A 418 13.26 -5.28 -2.77
C ASN A 418 13.20 -3.84 -3.29
N LEU A 419 13.56 -3.65 -4.55
CA LEU A 419 13.37 -2.34 -5.18
C LEU A 419 11.87 -2.08 -5.43
N THR A 420 11.38 -0.91 -5.01
CA THR A 420 9.97 -0.59 -5.19
C THR A 420 9.66 -0.31 -6.65
N SER A 421 8.69 -1.03 -7.19
CA SER A 421 8.10 -0.77 -8.51
C SER A 421 6.61 -0.40 -8.44
N PHE A 422 6.01 -0.41 -7.24
CA PHE A 422 4.55 -0.33 -7.02
C PHE A 422 3.75 -1.34 -7.84
N GLY A 423 4.32 -2.52 -8.11
CA GLY A 423 3.69 -3.53 -8.96
C GLY A 423 3.66 -3.17 -10.46
N ILE A 424 4.28 -2.07 -10.87
CA ILE A 424 4.32 -1.63 -12.26
C ILE A 424 5.45 -2.35 -12.97
N GLY A 425 5.10 -3.08 -14.03
CA GLY A 425 6.02 -3.60 -15.03
C GLY A 425 6.00 -2.72 -16.27
N LEU A 426 7.17 -2.46 -16.85
CA LEU A 426 7.29 -1.81 -18.16
C LEU A 426 8.11 -2.70 -19.09
N CYS A 427 7.63 -2.84 -20.32
CA CYS A 427 8.36 -3.52 -21.36
C CYS A 427 8.17 -2.83 -22.71
N VAL A 428 9.17 -2.98 -23.57
CA VAL A 428 9.20 -2.42 -24.91
C VAL A 428 9.27 -3.56 -25.92
N ARG A 429 8.42 -3.49 -26.94
CA ARG A 429 8.52 -4.41 -28.08
C ARG A 429 9.61 -3.92 -29.02
N SER A 430 10.62 -4.73 -29.31
CA SER A 430 11.65 -4.39 -30.28
C SER A 430 11.07 -4.61 -31.69
N GLY A 431 10.77 -3.53 -32.41
CA GLY A 431 10.32 -3.55 -33.80
C GLY A 431 11.44 -3.96 -34.77
N GLY A 432 11.87 -5.23 -34.71
CA GLY A 432 12.76 -5.82 -35.70
C GLY A 432 11.95 -6.71 -36.62
N GLY A 433 11.76 -6.31 -37.89
CA GLY A 433 11.23 -7.15 -38.97
C GLY A 433 12.19 -8.27 -39.37
N GLY A 434 12.82 -8.91 -38.38
CA GLY A 434 13.62 -10.11 -38.57
C GLY A 434 12.71 -11.22 -39.07
N THR A 435 13.18 -11.94 -40.07
CA THR A 435 12.48 -13.03 -40.74
C THR A 435 12.13 -14.21 -39.82
N ASP A 436 12.64 -14.22 -38.60
CA ASP A 436 12.49 -15.33 -37.65
C ASP A 436 11.22 -15.25 -36.78
N GLY A 437 10.31 -14.30 -37.06
CA GLY A 437 8.93 -14.32 -36.57
C GLY A 437 8.71 -14.23 -35.05
N GLY A 438 9.76 -14.10 -34.24
CA GLY A 438 9.68 -13.97 -32.79
C GLY A 438 9.59 -12.51 -32.35
N ASP A 439 8.49 -12.13 -31.69
CA ASP A 439 8.40 -10.85 -30.98
C ASP A 439 9.50 -10.74 -29.91
N SER A 440 10.52 -9.93 -30.15
CA SER A 440 11.57 -9.65 -29.15
C SER A 440 11.09 -8.56 -28.19
N TRP A 441 11.15 -8.84 -26.89
CA TRP A 441 10.77 -7.91 -25.82
C TRP A 441 11.98 -7.49 -24.99
N GLN A 442 11.97 -6.24 -24.53
CA GLN A 442 12.95 -5.67 -23.63
C GLN A 442 12.24 -5.19 -22.36
N GLN A 443 12.69 -5.60 -21.19
CA GLN A 443 12.20 -5.09 -19.91
C GLN A 443 12.78 -3.70 -19.66
N VAL A 444 11.98 -2.84 -19.05
CA VAL A 444 12.40 -1.51 -18.61
C VAL A 444 12.36 -1.48 -17.08
N PRO A 445 13.51 -1.67 -16.41
CA PRO A 445 13.59 -1.62 -14.96
C PRO A 445 13.08 -0.28 -14.42
N LEU A 446 12.33 -0.34 -13.32
CA LEU A 446 11.83 0.82 -12.62
C LEU A 446 12.30 0.83 -11.17
N ALA A 447 12.73 2.01 -10.74
CA ALA A 447 13.14 2.33 -9.39
C ALA A 447 12.69 3.77 -9.09
N TYR A 448 12.38 4.07 -7.83
CA TYR A 448 12.00 5.43 -7.45
C TYR A 448 13.13 6.03 -6.62
N PRO A 449 13.84 7.04 -7.14
CA PRO A 449 14.80 7.77 -6.34
C PRO A 449 14.07 8.50 -5.23
N LEU A 450 14.60 8.38 -4.03
CA LEU A 450 14.10 9.01 -2.84
C LEU A 450 15.16 9.93 -2.25
N ARG A 451 14.83 11.22 -2.17
CA ARG A 451 15.64 12.17 -1.42
C ARG A 451 15.63 11.79 0.05
N CYS A 452 16.80 11.63 0.66
CA CYS A 452 16.89 11.37 2.10
C CYS A 452 16.86 12.70 2.86
N SER A 453 15.70 13.37 2.85
CA SER A 453 15.55 14.69 3.43
C SER A 453 16.01 14.74 4.89
N GLY A 454 16.86 15.73 5.19
CA GLY A 454 17.46 15.92 6.50
C GLY A 454 18.71 15.06 6.77
N LEU A 455 19.11 14.19 5.85
CA LEU A 455 20.51 13.77 5.78
C LEU A 455 21.34 14.87 5.12
N TYR A 456 22.48 15.17 5.74
CA TYR A 456 23.44 16.15 5.25
C TYR A 456 24.76 15.44 4.98
N ALA A 457 25.34 15.72 3.82
CA ALA A 457 26.64 15.22 3.42
C ALA A 457 27.40 16.34 2.73
N VAL A 458 28.73 16.30 2.84
CA VAL A 458 29.64 17.15 2.09
C VAL A 458 30.58 16.29 1.28
N ASP A 459 30.94 16.77 0.11
CA ASP A 459 32.06 16.23 -0.66
C ASP A 459 33.35 16.65 0.03
N GLU A 460 34.15 15.69 0.50
CA GLU A 460 35.37 15.99 1.28
C GLU A 460 36.42 16.77 0.48
N ALA A 461 36.49 16.55 -0.84
CA ALA A 461 37.49 17.19 -1.68
C ALA A 461 37.16 18.66 -1.96
N THR A 462 35.88 19.00 -2.06
CA THR A 462 35.41 20.33 -2.46
C THR A 462 34.71 21.11 -1.34
N GLY A 463 34.34 20.45 -0.24
CA GLY A 463 33.50 21.00 0.83
C GLY A 463 32.07 21.32 0.41
N SER A 464 31.67 20.95 -0.81
CA SER A 464 30.34 21.28 -1.35
C SER A 464 29.27 20.35 -0.77
N PRO A 465 28.05 20.85 -0.50
CA PRO A 465 26.97 19.99 -0.02
C PRO A 465 26.57 18.97 -1.09
N LEU A 466 26.43 17.72 -0.67
CA LEU A 466 25.85 16.65 -1.47
C LEU A 466 24.34 16.55 -1.19
N ASP A 467 23.58 15.94 -2.10
CA ASP A 467 22.15 15.64 -1.91
C ASP A 467 21.95 14.12 -1.75
N PRO A 468 22.00 13.60 -0.50
CA PRO A 468 21.86 12.17 -0.27
C PRO A 468 20.55 11.64 -0.84
N THR A 469 20.68 10.70 -1.78
CA THR A 469 19.55 10.06 -2.45
C THR A 469 19.72 8.55 -2.31
N THR A 470 18.60 7.86 -2.15
CA THR A 470 18.56 6.39 -2.20
C THR A 470 17.56 5.94 -3.26
N ILE A 471 17.49 4.64 -3.52
CA ILE A 471 16.38 4.05 -4.25
C ILE A 471 15.39 3.50 -3.21
N MET A 472 14.12 3.87 -3.35
CA MET A 472 13.08 3.46 -2.41
C MET A 472 12.93 1.94 -2.39
N SER A 473 13.15 1.34 -1.22
CA SER A 473 12.94 -0.08 -0.99
C SER A 473 11.48 -0.37 -0.64
N HIS A 474 11.04 -1.60 -0.88
CA HIS A 474 9.79 -2.17 -0.40
C HIS A 474 10.18 -3.36 0.47
N ALA A 475 9.70 -3.41 1.72
CA ALA A 475 10.02 -4.50 2.63
C ALA A 475 8.78 -5.29 3.04
N SER A 476 8.94 -6.61 3.13
CA SER A 476 7.90 -7.54 3.56
C SER A 476 8.49 -8.73 4.33
N LEU A 477 7.67 -9.32 5.20
CA LEU A 477 7.96 -10.61 5.85
C LEU A 477 7.55 -11.71 4.88
N VAL A 478 8.52 -12.43 4.32
CA VAL A 478 8.27 -13.50 3.35
C VAL A 478 8.19 -14.84 4.08
N MET A 479 7.09 -15.56 3.88
CA MET A 479 6.87 -16.92 4.34
C MET A 479 6.93 -17.89 3.17
N ARG A 480 7.91 -18.79 3.21
CA ARG A 480 8.10 -19.85 2.22
C ARG A 480 7.79 -21.20 2.85
N VAL A 481 6.83 -21.92 2.27
CA VAL A 481 6.46 -23.27 2.68
C VAL A 481 6.77 -24.24 1.56
N ARG A 482 7.51 -25.30 1.87
CA ARG A 482 7.82 -26.40 0.93
C ARG A 482 7.59 -27.73 1.63
N GLY A 483 6.96 -28.67 0.96
CA GLY A 483 6.75 -29.99 1.53
C GLY A 483 5.78 -30.86 0.74
N PRO A 484 5.38 -32.01 1.31
CA PRO A 484 4.71 -33.08 0.58
C PRO A 484 3.29 -32.72 0.13
N ALA A 485 2.54 -31.97 0.95
CA ALA A 485 1.16 -31.64 0.65
C ALA A 485 1.03 -30.25 0.01
N LEU A 486 1.78 -29.28 0.52
CA LEU A 486 1.66 -27.88 0.13
C LEU A 486 3.01 -27.25 -0.18
N SER A 487 3.03 -26.42 -1.21
CA SER A 487 4.17 -25.56 -1.53
C SER A 487 3.66 -24.20 -1.99
N PHE A 488 4.02 -23.15 -1.26
CA PHE A 488 3.56 -21.79 -1.53
C PHE A 488 4.51 -20.75 -0.91
N ASP A 489 4.49 -19.54 -1.46
CA ASP A 489 5.17 -18.37 -0.93
C ASP A 489 4.15 -17.27 -0.64
N LEU A 490 4.14 -16.76 0.59
CA LEU A 490 3.36 -15.59 1.00
C LEU A 490 4.28 -14.46 1.43
N GLU A 491 3.78 -13.25 1.39
CA GLU A 491 4.41 -12.11 2.04
C GLU A 491 3.42 -11.38 2.94
N TRP A 492 3.94 -10.76 3.98
CA TRP A 492 3.18 -9.94 4.89
C TRP A 492 3.77 -8.54 4.98
N CYS A 493 2.93 -7.55 4.73
CA CYS A 493 3.19 -6.15 5.03
C CYS A 493 1.86 -5.40 5.11
N LEU A 494 1.86 -4.19 5.67
CA LEU A 494 0.73 -3.27 5.56
C LEU A 494 0.49 -2.98 4.07
N ASN A 495 -0.64 -3.46 3.53
CA ASN A 495 -0.94 -3.37 2.10
C ASN A 495 -2.30 -2.70 1.85
N VAL A 496 -2.46 -2.19 0.62
CA VAL A 496 -3.67 -1.58 0.08
C VAL A 496 -4.77 -2.57 -0.30
N SER A 497 -4.41 -3.85 -0.57
CA SER A 497 -5.31 -4.80 -1.24
C SER A 497 -5.86 -5.92 -0.37
N TYR A 498 -5.17 -6.28 0.73
CA TYR A 498 -5.58 -7.40 1.59
C TYR A 498 -5.56 -6.98 3.04
N PHE A 499 -6.65 -7.29 3.72
CA PHE A 499 -6.96 -6.73 5.03
C PHE A 499 -5.88 -7.03 6.07
N THR A 500 -5.57 -8.31 6.35
CA THR A 500 -4.56 -8.64 7.39
C THR A 500 -3.12 -8.58 6.89
N GLY A 501 -2.88 -8.07 5.68
CA GLY A 501 -1.55 -7.86 5.13
C GLY A 501 -0.88 -9.08 4.51
N TRP A 502 -1.47 -10.28 4.61
CA TRP A 502 -0.95 -11.47 3.90
C TRP A 502 -1.33 -11.45 2.42
N LEU A 503 -0.33 -11.64 1.57
CA LEU A 503 -0.42 -11.60 0.12
C LEU A 503 0.23 -12.86 -0.44
N PRO A 504 -0.17 -13.31 -1.64
CA PRO A 504 0.69 -14.20 -2.39
C PRO A 504 2.03 -13.49 -2.64
N PHE A 505 3.15 -14.11 -2.26
CA PHE A 505 4.49 -13.67 -2.70
C PHE A 505 4.71 -14.13 -4.14
N THR A 506 3.82 -13.66 -4.99
CA THR A 506 4.04 -13.68 -6.41
C THR A 506 4.49 -12.27 -6.72
N ASP A 507 5.72 -12.12 -7.21
CA ASP A 507 6.08 -10.95 -8.01
C ASP A 507 5.00 -10.83 -9.07
N SER A 508 4.08 -9.89 -8.88
CA SER A 508 2.65 -10.13 -9.11
C SER A 508 2.26 -10.23 -10.59
N CYS A 509 3.24 -10.18 -11.48
CA CYS A 509 3.12 -10.28 -12.92
C CYS A 509 4.38 -10.88 -13.58
N GLY A 510 5.30 -11.56 -12.88
CA GLY A 510 6.53 -12.14 -13.47
C GLY A 510 7.77 -12.07 -12.58
N ALA A 511 8.70 -13.01 -12.75
CA ALA A 511 10.02 -13.06 -12.12
C ALA A 511 10.85 -11.85 -12.54
N ARG A 512 10.64 -10.72 -11.88
CA ARG A 512 11.44 -9.51 -12.06
C ARG A 512 12.74 -9.71 -11.30
N GLU A 513 13.58 -10.60 -11.81
CA GLU A 513 14.85 -10.96 -11.19
C GLU A 513 15.65 -9.70 -10.84
N TRP A 514 15.66 -8.69 -11.70
CA TRP A 514 16.33 -7.40 -11.46
C TRP A 514 15.80 -6.57 -10.28
N ALA A 515 14.64 -6.89 -9.71
CA ALA A 515 14.01 -6.18 -8.58
C ALA A 515 13.92 -7.02 -7.29
N SER A 516 13.62 -8.31 -7.43
CA SER A 516 13.26 -9.23 -6.34
C SER A 516 14.03 -10.55 -6.39
N GLY A 517 14.89 -10.72 -7.41
CA GLY A 517 15.78 -11.87 -7.51
C GLY A 517 16.78 -11.91 -6.35
N PRO A 518 17.31 -13.10 -6.02
CA PRO A 518 18.20 -13.28 -4.87
C PRO A 518 19.45 -12.38 -4.95
N ASP A 519 19.97 -12.09 -6.14
CA ASP A 519 21.11 -11.19 -6.36
C ASP A 519 20.79 -9.72 -6.07
N PHE A 520 19.50 -9.35 -6.08
CA PHE A 520 19.01 -7.96 -6.05
C PHE A 520 18.16 -7.64 -4.82
N GLN A 521 17.89 -8.65 -4.00
CA GLN A 521 17.12 -8.57 -2.78
C GLN A 521 18.04 -8.36 -1.58
N THR A 522 17.67 -7.46 -0.68
CA THR A 522 18.38 -7.27 0.58
C THR A 522 17.67 -8.02 1.70
N LEU A 523 18.41 -8.86 2.43
CA LEU A 523 17.87 -9.63 3.55
C LEU A 523 18.22 -8.94 4.85
N HIS A 524 17.23 -8.80 5.73
CA HIS A 524 17.37 -8.12 7.00
C HIS A 524 17.37 -9.12 8.16
N PRO A 525 18.16 -8.88 9.21
CA PRO A 525 18.18 -9.78 10.36
C PRO A 525 16.82 -9.76 11.06
N LEU A 526 16.40 -10.93 11.54
CA LEU A 526 15.19 -11.12 12.35
C LEU A 526 15.46 -11.69 13.75
N LEU A 527 16.62 -12.33 13.96
CA LEU A 527 16.95 -13.01 15.21
C LEU A 527 18.27 -12.50 15.83
N PRO A 528 18.39 -12.42 17.16
CA PRO A 528 19.64 -12.07 17.82
C PRO A 528 20.74 -13.09 17.46
N GLY A 529 21.95 -12.62 17.15
CA GLY A 529 23.09 -13.51 16.88
C GLY A 529 23.12 -14.13 15.48
N SER A 530 22.16 -13.82 14.60
CA SER A 530 22.19 -14.25 13.20
C SER A 530 23.22 -13.52 12.33
N SER A 531 24.00 -12.61 12.94
CA SER A 531 25.21 -12.06 12.31
C SER A 531 26.25 -13.15 12.23
N SER A 532 26.54 -13.59 11.01
CA SER A 532 27.64 -14.49 10.65
C SER A 532 28.87 -14.24 11.53
N SER A 533 29.34 -15.30 12.16
CA SER A 533 30.38 -15.34 13.18
C SER A 533 31.79 -15.04 12.65
N SER A 534 32.03 -13.84 12.13
CA SER A 534 33.37 -13.29 11.91
C SER A 534 33.57 -12.08 12.83
N GLY A 535 34.28 -12.29 13.94
CA GLY A 535 34.44 -11.31 15.02
C GLY A 535 35.33 -10.12 14.69
N SER A 536 34.79 -9.12 13.98
CA SER A 536 35.31 -7.75 14.02
C SER A 536 34.19 -6.77 14.39
N SER A 537 34.41 -6.05 15.49
CA SER A 537 33.53 -4.98 15.97
C SER A 537 33.31 -3.91 14.90
N SER A 538 32.05 -3.45 14.79
CA SER A 538 31.56 -2.27 14.04
C SER A 538 31.36 -2.34 12.52
N SER A 539 31.70 -3.42 11.83
CA SER A 539 31.35 -3.56 10.41
C SER A 539 29.94 -4.12 10.24
N ILE A 540 29.09 -3.41 9.49
CA ILE A 540 27.81 -3.92 8.98
C ILE A 540 28.08 -5.30 8.36
N PRO A 541 27.34 -6.37 8.70
CA PRO A 541 27.58 -7.70 8.15
C PRO A 541 27.55 -7.61 6.63
N ALA A 542 28.59 -8.15 5.98
CA ALA A 542 28.66 -8.24 4.52
C ALA A 542 27.35 -8.88 4.03
N PRO A 543 26.57 -8.20 3.19
CA PRO A 543 25.39 -8.80 2.61
C PRO A 543 25.78 -10.03 1.73
N GLY A 544 24.83 -10.96 1.55
CA GLY A 544 25.11 -12.26 0.90
C GLY A 544 25.54 -13.42 1.83
N GLY A 545 25.68 -13.19 3.15
CA GLY A 545 25.80 -14.29 4.11
C GLY A 545 24.54 -15.18 4.17
N PRO A 546 24.64 -16.45 4.61
CA PRO A 546 23.47 -17.31 4.77
C PRO A 546 22.43 -16.59 5.63
N CYS A 547 21.27 -16.32 5.03
CA CYS A 547 20.23 -15.51 5.66
C CYS A 547 19.80 -16.15 6.97
N ALA A 548 19.52 -15.30 7.96
CA ALA A 548 18.81 -15.67 9.17
C ALA A 548 17.40 -16.15 8.82
N VAL A 549 17.25 -17.43 8.50
CA VAL A 549 15.95 -18.08 8.37
C VAL A 549 15.49 -18.41 9.78
N VAL A 550 14.26 -18.03 10.10
CA VAL A 550 13.65 -18.46 11.36
C VAL A 550 13.30 -19.95 11.24
N GLU A 551 14.12 -20.81 11.84
CA GLU A 551 13.94 -22.27 11.81
C GLU A 551 13.38 -22.82 13.13
N SER A 552 13.58 -22.13 14.25
CA SER A 552 13.00 -22.53 15.53
C SER A 552 11.48 -22.34 15.49
N GLN A 553 10.73 -23.40 15.81
CA GLN A 553 9.26 -23.34 15.90
C GLN A 553 8.78 -22.26 16.90
N ALA A 554 9.53 -22.01 17.98
CA ALA A 554 9.18 -21.00 18.97
C ALA A 554 9.29 -19.57 18.40
N GLU A 555 10.35 -19.31 17.64
CA GLU A 555 10.58 -18.02 16.99
C GLU A 555 9.62 -17.81 15.82
N LEU A 556 9.36 -18.86 15.04
CA LEU A 556 8.35 -18.90 13.98
C LEU A 556 6.98 -18.50 14.55
N ARG A 557 6.56 -19.18 15.62
CA ARG A 557 5.31 -18.88 16.32
C ARG A 557 5.29 -17.44 16.83
N ARG A 558 6.35 -16.97 17.49
CA ARG A 558 6.42 -15.59 18.00
C ARG A 558 6.25 -14.55 16.88
N LEU A 559 6.95 -14.73 15.76
CA LEU A 559 6.91 -13.77 14.65
C LEU A 559 5.53 -13.72 13.96
N LEU A 560 4.88 -14.87 13.79
CA LEU A 560 3.50 -14.95 13.25
C LEU A 560 2.46 -14.38 14.21
N ARG A 561 2.67 -14.49 15.51
CA ARG A 561 1.83 -13.86 16.52
C ARG A 561 1.97 -12.34 16.51
N LEU A 562 3.20 -11.82 16.39
CA LEU A 562 3.45 -10.39 16.23
C LEU A 562 2.81 -9.85 14.95
N SER A 563 2.92 -10.55 13.82
CA SER A 563 2.28 -10.11 12.58
C SER A 563 0.75 -10.12 12.69
N THR A 564 0.15 -11.15 13.29
CA THR A 564 -1.30 -11.22 13.54
C THR A 564 -1.79 -10.10 14.45
N ALA A 565 -1.08 -9.85 15.57
CA ALA A 565 -1.39 -8.75 16.49
C ALA A 565 -1.32 -7.39 15.78
N SER A 566 -0.26 -7.17 15.00
CA SER A 566 -0.07 -5.96 14.20
C SER A 566 -1.21 -5.76 13.21
N SER A 567 -1.57 -6.80 12.45
CA SER A 567 -2.68 -6.74 11.49
C SER A 567 -3.99 -6.39 12.17
N CYS A 568 -4.32 -7.00 13.30
CA CYS A 568 -5.59 -6.73 13.98
C CYS A 568 -5.68 -5.29 14.47
N VAL A 569 -4.62 -4.77 15.10
CA VAL A 569 -4.61 -3.40 15.64
C VAL A 569 -4.59 -2.35 14.52
N LEU A 570 -3.71 -2.50 13.52
CA LEU A 570 -3.62 -1.58 12.37
C LEU A 570 -4.99 -1.42 11.70
N ASN A 571 -5.65 -2.54 11.42
CA ASN A 571 -6.96 -2.52 10.79
C ASN A 571 -8.06 -1.96 11.67
N SER A 572 -8.03 -2.24 12.96
CA SER A 572 -9.03 -1.70 13.89
C SER A 572 -8.90 -0.18 13.99
N VAL A 573 -7.68 0.34 14.09
CA VAL A 573 -7.39 1.79 14.07
C VAL A 573 -7.79 2.40 12.73
N ALA A 574 -7.47 1.74 11.61
CA ALA A 574 -7.86 2.22 10.29
C ALA A 574 -9.37 2.32 10.14
N GLN A 575 -10.10 1.30 10.57
CA GLN A 575 -11.55 1.26 10.49
C GLN A 575 -12.21 2.26 11.44
N GLY A 576 -11.73 2.34 12.68
CA GLY A 576 -12.21 3.34 13.66
C GLY A 576 -12.03 4.77 13.13
N SER A 577 -10.92 5.02 12.44
CA SER A 577 -10.60 6.30 11.79
C SER A 577 -11.17 6.44 10.37
N ARG A 578 -11.92 5.45 9.87
CA ARG A 578 -12.50 5.40 8.50
C ARG A 578 -11.48 5.67 7.39
N LEU A 579 -10.27 5.17 7.57
CA LEU A 579 -9.19 5.34 6.60
C LEU A 579 -9.38 4.38 5.43
N LEU A 580 -9.07 4.86 4.23
CA LEU A 580 -9.09 4.03 3.03
C LEU A 580 -7.95 3.01 3.04
N PHE A 581 -8.14 1.90 2.33
CA PHE A 581 -7.14 0.84 2.14
C PHE A 581 -6.52 0.32 3.43
N GLY A 582 -7.33 0.14 4.48
CA GLY A 582 -6.82 -0.32 5.77
C GLY A 582 -5.81 0.66 6.40
N GLY A 583 -5.85 1.94 6.03
CA GLY A 583 -4.95 2.96 6.57
C GLY A 583 -3.60 3.05 5.87
N TYR A 584 -3.37 2.35 4.75
CA TYR A 584 -2.12 2.46 4.00
C TYR A 584 -1.73 3.92 3.69
N ALA A 585 -0.42 4.21 3.77
CA ALA A 585 0.21 5.52 3.72
C ALA A 585 -0.11 6.45 4.91
N ASN A 586 -1.25 6.30 5.59
CA ASN A 586 -1.58 7.14 6.75
C ASN A 586 -1.00 6.51 8.02
N LEU A 587 -1.34 5.26 8.27
CA LEU A 587 -0.83 4.43 9.37
C LEU A 587 0.53 3.79 9.05
N GLY A 588 1.27 4.38 8.11
CA GLY A 588 2.53 3.87 7.57
C GLY A 588 2.38 3.22 6.20
N VAL A 589 3.50 2.80 5.64
CA VAL A 589 3.61 2.03 4.39
C VAL A 589 4.07 0.59 4.67
N CYS A 590 4.30 -0.21 3.62
CA CYS A 590 4.73 -1.60 3.75
C CYS A 590 5.90 -1.77 4.74
N LEU A 591 6.91 -0.88 4.66
CA LEU A 591 8.12 -0.95 5.48
C LEU A 591 7.85 -0.71 6.97
N ASP A 592 6.98 0.24 7.33
CA ASP A 592 6.71 0.58 8.73
C ASP A 592 6.19 -0.62 9.53
N SER A 593 5.35 -1.44 8.89
CA SER A 593 4.75 -2.62 9.54
C SER A 593 5.79 -3.68 9.89
N VAL A 594 6.68 -4.01 8.97
CA VAL A 594 7.74 -5.01 9.19
C VAL A 594 8.91 -4.43 9.99
N ALA A 595 9.10 -3.11 9.99
CA ALA A 595 10.03 -2.43 10.89
C ALA A 595 9.61 -2.60 12.35
N ALA A 596 8.30 -2.53 12.64
CA ALA A 596 7.78 -2.77 13.98
C ALA A 596 8.02 -4.22 14.42
N LEU A 597 7.84 -5.20 13.51
CA LEU A 597 8.19 -6.59 13.79
C LEU A 597 9.68 -6.76 14.07
N GLN A 598 10.55 -6.20 13.22
CA GLN A 598 11.99 -6.30 13.38
C GLN A 598 12.45 -5.67 14.70
N GLN A 599 11.93 -4.49 15.02
CA GLN A 599 12.23 -3.78 16.26
C GLN A 599 11.73 -4.55 17.50
N ALA A 600 10.57 -5.22 17.43
CA ALA A 600 10.06 -6.07 18.51
C ALA A 600 10.92 -7.35 18.70
N MET A 601 11.42 -7.92 17.60
CA MET A 601 12.23 -9.13 17.64
C MET A 601 13.67 -8.87 18.10
N LEU A 602 14.28 -7.75 17.67
CA LEU A 602 15.71 -7.48 17.83
C LEU A 602 16.06 -6.31 18.75
N GLY A 603 15.09 -5.44 19.07
CA GLY A 603 15.37 -4.15 19.70
C GLY A 603 16.06 -3.14 18.78
N ARG A 604 16.18 -3.43 17.49
CA ARG A 604 16.73 -2.54 16.46
C ARG A 604 16.02 -2.72 15.11
N CYS A 605 16.09 -1.70 14.27
CA CYS A 605 15.53 -1.70 12.92
C CYS A 605 16.62 -1.39 11.89
N THR A 606 16.58 -2.05 10.74
CA THR A 606 17.49 -1.80 9.60
C THR A 606 16.78 -1.22 8.39
N LEU A 607 15.46 -1.03 8.45
CA LEU A 607 14.63 -0.63 7.32
C LEU A 607 14.59 0.89 7.13
N PHE A 608 14.53 1.33 5.87
CA PHE A 608 14.45 2.73 5.47
C PHE A 608 13.73 2.89 4.11
N PRO A 609 12.90 3.93 3.91
CA PRO A 609 12.47 4.93 4.89
C PRO A 609 11.31 4.43 5.75
N LEU A 610 11.21 4.93 6.99
CA LEU A 610 10.06 4.80 7.86
C LEU A 610 9.24 6.08 7.81
N MET A 611 7.96 5.97 7.52
CA MET A 611 7.08 7.12 7.25
C MET A 611 6.06 7.36 8.36
N LEU A 612 5.93 6.42 9.29
CA LEU A 612 4.98 6.52 10.38
C LEU A 612 5.41 7.55 11.43
N GLY A 613 4.68 8.67 11.50
CA GLY A 613 4.92 9.74 12.47
C GLY A 613 3.63 10.42 12.95
N GLY A 614 3.79 11.46 13.77
CA GLY A 614 2.71 12.36 14.17
C GLY A 614 1.46 11.69 14.76
N GLU A 615 0.30 12.18 14.33
CA GLU A 615 -1.01 11.71 14.81
C GLU A 615 -1.26 10.23 14.47
N ALA A 616 -0.86 9.78 13.28
CA ALA A 616 -1.04 8.38 12.88
C ALA A 616 -0.26 7.42 13.78
N LYS A 617 0.99 7.76 14.10
CA LYS A 617 1.80 6.98 15.06
C LYS A 617 1.16 6.99 16.45
N ALA A 618 0.68 8.15 16.92
CA ALA A 618 0.00 8.26 18.20
C ALA A 618 -1.28 7.41 18.25
N ALA A 619 -2.08 7.41 17.18
CA ALA A 619 -3.30 6.60 17.08
C ALA A 619 -2.99 5.10 17.17
N LEU A 620 -1.94 4.62 16.48
CA LEU A 620 -1.50 3.23 16.59
C LEU A 620 -1.00 2.90 18.00
N LEU A 621 -0.19 3.77 18.60
CA LEU A 621 0.29 3.56 19.96
C LEU A 621 -0.85 3.44 20.97
N LEU A 622 -1.91 4.24 20.80
CA LEU A 622 -3.14 4.13 21.60
C LEU A 622 -3.87 2.81 21.32
N GLY A 623 -4.00 2.41 20.06
CA GLY A 623 -4.61 1.15 19.67
C GLY A 623 -3.89 -0.06 20.27
N PHE A 624 -2.56 -0.11 20.17
CA PHE A 624 -1.75 -1.17 20.78
C PHE A 624 -1.82 -1.14 22.31
N ARG A 625 -1.82 0.04 22.94
CA ARG A 625 -1.99 0.17 24.39
C ARG A 625 -3.32 -0.43 24.85
N GLN A 626 -4.39 -0.12 24.14
CA GLN A 626 -5.74 -0.60 24.45
C GLN A 626 -5.81 -2.12 24.29
N ALA A 627 -5.29 -2.64 23.18
CA ALA A 627 -5.22 -4.07 22.91
C ALA A 627 -4.36 -4.82 23.94
N ALA A 628 -3.23 -4.24 24.36
CA ALA A 628 -2.35 -4.79 25.40
C ALA A 628 -2.99 -4.81 26.79
N SER A 629 -3.91 -3.87 27.09
CA SER A 629 -4.64 -3.85 28.36
C SER A 629 -5.76 -4.89 28.43
N GLY A 630 -6.20 -5.40 27.29
CA GLY A 630 -7.23 -6.43 27.17
C GLY A 630 -6.68 -7.82 27.50
N ALA A 631 -6.61 -8.18 28.79
CA ALA A 631 -6.04 -9.45 29.24
C ALA A 631 -6.71 -10.71 28.65
N ALA A 632 -7.95 -10.59 28.17
CA ALA A 632 -8.68 -11.67 27.50
C ALA A 632 -8.24 -11.88 26.04
N TRP A 633 -7.51 -10.93 25.43
CA TRP A 633 -7.02 -11.08 24.07
C TRP A 633 -5.75 -11.91 24.04
N GLN A 634 -5.76 -12.97 23.24
CA GLN A 634 -4.65 -13.92 23.15
C GLN A 634 -3.35 -13.33 22.61
N TYR A 635 -3.38 -12.11 22.03
CA TYR A 635 -2.21 -11.40 21.49
C TYR A 635 -1.84 -10.13 22.31
N SER A 636 -2.34 -10.00 23.53
CA SER A 636 -2.09 -8.82 24.39
C SER A 636 -0.60 -8.60 24.69
N ALA A 637 0.18 -9.67 24.85
CA ALA A 637 1.63 -9.60 25.05
C ALA A 637 2.34 -9.04 23.81
N GLU A 638 2.04 -9.57 22.63
CA GLU A 638 2.57 -9.10 21.35
C GLU A 638 2.18 -7.65 21.08
N ALA A 639 0.96 -7.25 21.43
CA ALA A 639 0.52 -5.87 21.31
C ALA A 639 1.36 -4.90 22.16
N LYS A 640 1.74 -5.32 23.37
CA LYS A 640 2.62 -4.56 24.25
C LYS A 640 4.04 -4.44 23.67
N GLU A 641 4.56 -5.53 23.12
CA GLU A 641 5.87 -5.53 22.43
C GLU A 641 5.86 -4.60 21.22
N LEU A 642 4.81 -4.66 20.38
CA LEU A 642 4.64 -3.79 19.22
C LEU A 642 4.46 -2.33 19.61
N GLN A 643 3.77 -2.04 20.70
CA GLN A 643 3.67 -0.69 21.25
C GLN A 643 5.06 -0.12 21.58
N ALA A 644 5.88 -0.91 22.29
CA ALA A 644 7.24 -0.52 22.66
C ALA A 644 8.14 -0.38 21.42
N ALA A 645 8.02 -1.29 20.46
CA ALA A 645 8.73 -1.24 19.21
C ALA A 645 8.38 0.02 18.40
N LEU A 646 7.10 0.32 18.23
CA LEU A 646 6.65 1.54 17.54
C LEU A 646 7.16 2.81 18.23
N LEU A 647 7.15 2.88 19.57
CA LEU A 647 7.72 4.01 20.29
C LEU A 647 9.20 4.24 19.93
N ALA A 648 9.97 3.16 19.81
CA ALA A 648 11.40 3.21 19.50
C ALA A 648 11.72 3.51 18.02
N LEU A 649 10.82 3.21 17.09
CA LEU A 649 11.07 3.46 15.67
C LEU A 649 11.15 4.97 15.35
N PRO A 650 12.12 5.41 14.54
CA PRO A 650 12.17 6.81 14.07
C PRO A 650 11.12 7.08 12.98
N CYS A 651 10.96 8.36 12.62
CA CYS A 651 10.21 8.79 11.44
C CYS A 651 11.16 9.49 10.49
N ASP A 652 11.39 8.89 9.31
CA ASP A 652 12.37 9.37 8.34
C ASP A 652 11.86 10.49 7.44
N ALA A 653 10.58 10.85 7.57
CA ALA A 653 10.01 12.00 6.89
C ALA A 653 10.62 13.33 7.36
N GLN A 654 11.13 13.38 8.59
CA GLN A 654 11.75 14.54 9.22
C GLN A 654 12.95 14.08 10.05
N GLN A 655 14.14 14.08 9.46
CA GLN A 655 15.35 13.69 10.18
C GLN A 655 15.85 14.82 11.08
N GLU A 656 16.20 14.46 12.32
CA GLU A 656 16.97 15.32 13.20
C GLU A 656 18.47 14.96 13.16
N PRO A 657 19.37 15.92 13.44
CA PRO A 657 20.81 15.65 13.42
C PRO A 657 21.24 14.47 14.31
N CYS A 658 20.59 14.28 15.46
CA CYS A 658 20.90 13.20 16.39
C CYS A 658 20.51 11.80 15.87
N THR A 659 19.57 11.70 14.92
CA THR A 659 19.12 10.44 14.30
C THR A 659 19.69 10.23 12.90
N ALA A 660 20.34 11.25 12.32
CA ALA A 660 20.83 11.21 10.95
C ALA A 660 21.81 10.05 10.68
N ALA A 661 22.72 9.76 11.62
CA ALA A 661 23.64 8.63 11.48
C ALA A 661 22.92 7.27 11.46
N ASP A 662 21.84 7.13 12.25
CA ASP A 662 21.04 5.91 12.23
C ASP A 662 20.24 5.77 10.93
N ALA A 663 19.62 6.85 10.47
CA ALA A 663 18.91 6.89 9.19
C ALA A 663 19.83 6.58 8.01
N ALA A 664 21.04 7.16 7.95
CA ALA A 664 22.03 6.85 6.92
C ALA A 664 22.46 5.38 6.95
N ARG A 665 22.70 4.80 8.14
CA ARG A 665 22.98 3.36 8.30
C ARG A 665 21.85 2.49 7.77
N ARG A 666 20.59 2.80 8.10
CA ARG A 666 19.42 2.04 7.63
C ARG A 666 19.23 2.21 6.11
N ALA A 667 19.42 3.40 5.57
CA ALA A 667 19.37 3.65 4.14
C ALA A 667 20.42 2.82 3.37
N LEU A 668 21.67 2.77 3.87
CA LEU A 668 22.73 1.91 3.33
C LEU A 668 22.37 0.43 3.42
N ALA A 669 21.76 0.00 4.54
CA ALA A 669 21.36 -1.38 4.77
C ALA A 669 20.15 -1.83 3.92
N CYS A 670 19.44 -0.91 3.27
CA CYS A 670 18.36 -1.22 2.31
C CYS A 670 18.82 -1.17 0.84
N LEU A 671 20.04 -0.71 0.56
CA LEU A 671 20.58 -0.74 -0.80
C LEU A 671 21.12 -2.13 -1.12
N PRO A 672 20.66 -2.78 -2.21
CA PRO A 672 21.18 -4.08 -2.61
C PRO A 672 22.67 -3.96 -2.96
N GLU A 673 23.42 -5.04 -2.72
CA GLU A 673 24.84 -5.10 -3.07
C GLU A 673 25.05 -5.01 -4.55
N THR A 674 24.32 -5.84 -5.27
CA THR A 674 24.29 -5.92 -6.72
C THR A 674 22.98 -5.37 -7.23
N THR A 675 23.06 -4.56 -8.30
CA THR A 675 21.90 -3.89 -8.87
C THR A 675 22.11 -3.57 -10.33
N VAL A 676 21.03 -3.66 -11.10
CA VAL A 676 21.04 -3.24 -12.50
C VAL A 676 21.05 -1.72 -12.64
N PHE A 677 20.83 -0.95 -11.57
CA PHE A 677 20.74 0.51 -11.64
C PHE A 677 22.10 1.16 -11.39
N ALA A 678 22.63 1.85 -12.40
CA ALA A 678 23.96 2.47 -12.33
C ALA A 678 24.11 3.47 -11.17
N ALA A 679 23.03 4.16 -10.80
CA ALA A 679 23.04 5.18 -9.75
C ALA A 679 23.20 4.63 -8.32
N VAL A 680 23.08 3.33 -8.07
CA VAL A 680 23.18 2.80 -6.69
C VAL A 680 24.57 2.97 -6.10
N ALA A 681 25.62 2.93 -6.92
CA ALA A 681 26.98 3.21 -6.45
C ALA A 681 27.10 4.67 -5.93
N GLU A 682 26.53 5.63 -6.67
CA GLU A 682 26.43 7.04 -6.25
C GLU A 682 25.58 7.19 -4.97
N CYS A 683 24.43 6.52 -4.90
CA CYS A 683 23.60 6.50 -3.69
C CYS A 683 24.39 5.99 -2.48
N ARG A 684 25.14 4.89 -2.63
CA ARG A 684 25.95 4.31 -1.56
C ARG A 684 27.05 5.27 -1.10
N GLN A 685 27.75 5.91 -2.04
CA GLN A 685 28.79 6.90 -1.74
C GLN A 685 28.23 8.11 -0.97
N THR A 686 27.14 8.70 -1.47
CA THR A 686 26.54 9.89 -0.84
C THR A 686 25.93 9.58 0.53
N LEU A 687 25.35 8.40 0.72
CA LEU A 687 24.85 7.94 2.02
C LEU A 687 25.98 7.61 3.00
N GLN A 688 27.11 7.09 2.52
CA GLN A 688 28.30 6.89 3.37
C GLN A 688 28.86 8.24 3.84
N ALA A 689 29.00 9.21 2.93
CA ALA A 689 29.39 10.57 3.31
C ALA A 689 28.40 11.21 4.31
N ALA A 690 27.10 10.94 4.17
CA ALA A 690 26.08 11.39 5.12
C ALA A 690 26.25 10.73 6.51
N LEU A 691 26.57 9.44 6.54
CA LEU A 691 26.85 8.71 7.78
C LEU A 691 28.07 9.29 8.50
N ASP A 692 29.17 9.48 7.76
CA ASP A 692 30.43 9.98 8.31
C ASP A 692 30.24 11.41 8.85
N THR A 693 29.54 12.27 8.09
CA THR A 693 29.21 13.64 8.50
C THR A 693 28.34 13.65 9.77
N ALA A 694 27.31 12.81 9.83
CA ALA A 694 26.42 12.74 11.00
C ALA A 694 27.16 12.24 12.25
N GLN A 695 28.09 11.29 12.11
CA GLN A 695 28.90 10.80 13.22
C GLN A 695 29.85 11.88 13.77
N GLN A 696 30.46 12.68 12.89
CA GLN A 696 31.30 13.81 13.29
C GLN A 696 30.50 14.87 14.05
N LEU A 697 29.30 15.22 13.57
CA LEU A 697 28.43 16.22 14.20
C LEU A 697 27.99 15.82 15.62
N VAL A 698 27.70 14.55 15.86
CA VAL A 698 27.27 14.06 17.18
C VAL A 698 28.46 13.85 18.14
N SER A 699 29.65 13.59 17.61
CA SER A 699 30.86 13.34 18.42
C SER A 699 31.60 14.62 18.83
N ALA A 700 31.30 15.75 18.20
CA ALA A 700 31.92 17.03 18.55
C ALA A 700 31.47 17.45 19.97
N PRO A 701 32.41 17.77 20.89
CA PRO A 701 32.05 18.31 22.19
C PRO A 701 31.30 19.63 22.00
N ILE A 702 30.12 19.74 22.63
CA ILE A 702 29.27 20.94 22.63
C ILE A 702 29.98 22.12 23.30
#